data_AF-A0A9D1H0V1-F1
#
_entry.id   AF-A0A9D1H0V1-F1
#
_cell.length_a   1.000
_cell.length_b   1.000
_cell.length_c   1.000
_cell.angle_alpha   90.00
_cell.angle_beta   90.00
_cell.angle_gamma   90.00
#
_symmetry.space_group_name_H-M   'P 1'
#
loop_
_entity.id
_entity.type
_entity.pdbx_description
1 polymer ?
#
loop_
_entity_poly.entity_id
_entity_poly.type
_entity_poly.pdbx_seq_one_letter_code
_entity_poly.pdbx_strand_id
1 'polypeptide(L)'
;MTTPASSPNPSALTVLLAAPGTMNAVRDALTDWSAVGLVQPFLWIDSSGVQPHHVPALGIADGRPHGTTVQHALSGTRYARIRICSLVPLLGANDDPATTPVDAAVEAQIAQLVLANAQAKVELVRCLVARPDAAPRSEVAREGWHNILISPEDSRGPGLGRTVFTEDDDPLHVAGPAAAAIAGLTGLWTGIGEAPLDDVSPPPGRTVRLARTFTRGFTAAEVEQQVRAGVLTTEDGLPAPRQQSAMSVHAEDVPAATSAMASALWHKHRSILRGPRATAAPETAQEIGGGQAFKMFMGFLWNSLKGSPTRWYTGVVHAVSSATAKVTHEMVFGAAPSSYAVVVGGVRADGNPAGWEDLALASSQMSEALNQGQHQQAAPADLSTVMKDYVAGAMTLADGGDHAHGMPPIQIGPDRAVLRDPSDCAPGPQDNLQIPTHLVDQVGYPSLHPSDLLGTQMARARLGEASRNQHLAVEADRVDAEIQGWQQRFARSYPVQVGNTLVRQIQSTAGEVRSLLNNIQSAAEVPDLSGEIQAKQRSLALAMRIVLGAFLVFLAADIVVAVKDLILVKHAVWIGIGLLLLWLIVTGAMFFTGQRALFGELHRRRVAAGQAEVNRENLRHASNDLKRLTETYGHYLVWSRIAGAAIAQPFGPAPQVAPDPEPISAGLPMATRFGVAEVQPDQVSRAVVTIRRDLYRIGWMTVPWEQLLAEAGARIGPDGYEVSERPDRLFGMAPGPQSLLSRWADVLEHQGTGTTSGNQIWQYVLGTFDGPQAELKESLVTQVRVGAGGPRGVTSQPMADFMANVDLAGQAGQVGPQSFDGAVLSVGARMGSRTAVTQQWSRGSGSGLARTVVLVQLGDGFPDYELAMLDQSLDAPQHTQAKLGSEDAATWTF
;
A
#
# COMPACT_ATOMS: atom_id res chain seq x y z
N MET A 1 -10.23 -1.34 -17.87
CA MET A 1 -11.16 -0.37 -18.51
C MET A 1 -11.85 0.40 -17.39
N THR A 2 -11.21 1.46 -16.94
CA THR A 2 -11.73 2.34 -15.88
C THR A 2 -11.49 3.76 -16.39
N THR A 3 -12.54 4.33 -16.97
CA THR A 3 -12.62 5.74 -17.33
C THR A 3 -12.45 6.58 -16.06
N PRO A 4 -11.55 7.59 -16.03
CA PRO A 4 -11.49 8.50 -14.90
C PRO A 4 -12.75 9.38 -14.91
N ALA A 5 -13.39 9.49 -13.76
CA ALA A 5 -14.54 10.36 -13.55
C ALA A 5 -14.09 11.83 -13.56
N SER A 6 -14.09 12.46 -14.73
CA SER A 6 -14.17 13.92 -14.85
C SER A 6 -15.61 14.36 -14.56
N SER A 7 -15.79 15.39 -13.75
CA SER A 7 -17.07 16.09 -13.57
C SER A 7 -17.75 16.32 -14.93
N PRO A 8 -19.09 16.17 -15.06
CA PRO A 8 -19.73 16.13 -16.36
C PRO A 8 -19.72 17.53 -16.97
N ASN A 9 -18.78 17.78 -17.89
CA ASN A 9 -18.97 18.82 -18.89
C ASN A 9 -20.31 18.53 -19.59
N PRO A 10 -21.20 19.52 -19.78
CA PRO A 10 -22.43 19.30 -20.53
C PRO A 10 -22.06 18.79 -21.93
N SER A 11 -22.52 17.58 -22.27
CA SER A 11 -22.25 16.91 -23.54
C SER A 11 -22.73 17.79 -24.70
N ALA A 12 -21.80 18.19 -25.58
CA ALA A 12 -22.09 18.93 -26.81
C ALA A 12 -21.90 18.02 -28.02
N LEU A 13 -22.77 18.16 -29.03
CA LEU A 13 -22.65 17.46 -30.31
C LEU A 13 -22.36 18.45 -31.42
N THR A 14 -21.30 18.20 -32.20
CA THR A 14 -21.02 18.95 -33.43
C THR A 14 -21.48 18.15 -34.65
N VAL A 15 -22.29 18.81 -35.49
CA VAL A 15 -22.82 18.27 -36.74
C VAL A 15 -22.28 19.11 -37.88
N LEU A 16 -21.48 18.51 -38.74
CA LEU A 16 -20.91 19.15 -39.93
C LEU A 16 -21.72 18.74 -41.14
N LEU A 17 -22.18 19.73 -41.92
CA LEU A 17 -22.98 19.54 -43.13
C LEU A 17 -22.21 20.10 -44.32
N ALA A 18 -22.01 19.28 -45.35
CA ALA A 18 -21.35 19.72 -46.58
C ALA A 18 -21.94 19.00 -47.81
N ALA A 19 -21.80 19.61 -48.97
CA ALA A 19 -22.04 18.94 -50.25
C ALA A 19 -20.86 18.01 -50.60
N PRO A 20 -21.08 16.95 -51.41
CA PRO A 20 -19.98 16.14 -51.92
C PRO A 20 -19.00 17.02 -52.70
N GLY A 21 -17.70 16.89 -52.44
CA GLY A 21 -16.69 17.65 -53.16
C GLY A 21 -15.49 18.04 -52.30
N THR A 22 -14.98 19.25 -52.51
CA THR A 22 -13.76 19.79 -51.89
C THR A 22 -13.78 19.80 -50.36
N MET A 23 -14.96 19.90 -49.74
CA MET A 23 -15.10 19.88 -48.27
C MET A 23 -14.87 18.49 -47.66
N ASN A 24 -14.82 17.41 -48.46
CA ASN A 24 -14.42 16.09 -47.95
C ASN A 24 -12.98 16.10 -47.39
N ALA A 25 -12.09 16.94 -47.92
CA ALA A 25 -10.74 17.08 -47.39
C ALA A 25 -10.74 17.64 -45.95
N VAL A 26 -11.71 18.49 -45.59
CA VAL A 26 -11.91 18.96 -44.21
C VAL A 26 -12.32 17.81 -43.30
N ARG A 27 -13.27 16.96 -43.76
CA ARG A 27 -13.66 15.75 -43.03
C ARG A 27 -12.47 14.83 -42.80
N ASP A 28 -11.66 14.60 -43.84
CA ASP A 28 -10.54 13.67 -43.78
C ASP A 28 -9.48 14.19 -42.78
N ALA A 29 -9.15 15.49 -42.81
CA ALA A 29 -8.27 16.11 -41.82
C ALA A 29 -8.81 15.98 -40.38
N LEU A 30 -10.10 16.24 -40.15
CA LEU A 30 -10.73 16.06 -38.83
C LEU A 30 -10.78 14.58 -38.40
N THR A 31 -10.89 13.65 -39.36
CA THR A 31 -10.84 12.21 -39.08
C THR A 31 -9.45 11.80 -38.63
N ASP A 32 -8.40 12.27 -39.31
CA ASP A 32 -7.01 12.03 -38.91
C ASP A 32 -6.73 12.61 -37.51
N TRP A 33 -7.20 13.82 -37.23
CA TRP A 33 -7.06 14.43 -35.91
C TRP A 33 -7.87 13.70 -34.84
N SER A 34 -8.99 13.07 -35.20
CA SER A 34 -9.76 12.20 -34.30
C SER A 34 -8.97 10.92 -33.99
N ALA A 35 -8.22 10.37 -34.95
CA ALA A 35 -7.40 9.17 -34.77
C ALA A 35 -6.32 9.34 -33.70
N VAL A 36 -5.78 10.55 -33.59
CA VAL A 36 -4.77 10.93 -32.58
C VAL A 36 -5.37 11.64 -31.35
N GLY A 37 -6.71 11.68 -31.25
CA GLY A 37 -7.43 12.19 -30.06
C GLY A 37 -7.43 13.71 -29.90
N LEU A 38 -7.10 14.49 -30.94
CA LEU A 38 -7.07 15.96 -30.87
C LEU A 38 -8.47 16.60 -30.92
N VAL A 39 -9.43 15.92 -31.55
CA VAL A 39 -10.82 16.38 -31.70
C VAL A 39 -11.81 15.37 -31.13
N GLN A 40 -12.91 15.88 -30.59
CA GLN A 40 -14.02 15.09 -30.05
C GLN A 40 -14.81 14.39 -31.16
N PRO A 41 -15.58 13.33 -30.84
CA PRO A 41 -16.48 12.70 -31.81
C PRO A 41 -17.48 13.69 -32.41
N PHE A 42 -17.76 13.55 -33.71
CA PHE A 42 -18.70 14.41 -34.43
C PHE A 42 -19.49 13.65 -35.50
N LEU A 43 -20.55 14.27 -36.01
CA LEU A 43 -21.33 13.77 -37.14
C LEU A 43 -20.99 14.53 -38.41
N TRP A 44 -20.81 13.80 -39.50
CA TRP A 44 -20.69 14.34 -40.84
C TRP A 44 -21.92 13.97 -41.67
N ILE A 45 -22.56 14.97 -42.26
CA ILE A 45 -23.73 14.80 -43.14
C ILE A 45 -23.34 15.21 -44.55
N ASP A 46 -23.56 14.30 -45.49
CA ASP A 46 -23.52 14.59 -46.91
C ASP A 46 -24.90 15.10 -47.37
N SER A 47 -24.95 16.32 -47.90
CA SER A 47 -26.20 16.96 -48.30
C SER A 47 -26.95 16.20 -49.41
N SER A 48 -26.25 15.42 -50.26
CA SER A 48 -26.85 14.66 -51.35
C SER A 48 -27.74 13.51 -50.89
N GLY A 49 -27.50 13.01 -49.66
CA GLY A 49 -28.22 11.86 -49.10
C GLY A 49 -29.42 12.24 -48.24
N VAL A 50 -29.73 13.53 -48.07
CA VAL A 50 -30.75 14.02 -47.13
C VAL A 50 -32.15 13.75 -47.67
N GLN A 51 -32.99 13.08 -46.87
CA GLN A 51 -34.40 12.84 -47.18
C GLN A 51 -35.31 13.38 -46.06
N PRO A 52 -36.59 13.71 -46.34
CA PRO A 52 -37.52 14.39 -45.41
C PRO A 52 -37.61 13.80 -43.98
N HIS A 53 -37.40 12.49 -43.82
CA HIS A 53 -37.50 11.79 -42.53
C HIS A 53 -36.31 10.88 -42.22
N HIS A 54 -35.28 10.91 -43.05
CA HIS A 54 -34.10 10.08 -42.90
C HIS A 54 -32.87 10.91 -43.31
N VAL A 55 -32.03 11.23 -42.33
CA VAL A 55 -30.81 12.01 -42.57
C VAL A 55 -29.62 11.09 -42.27
N PRO A 56 -29.07 10.42 -43.29
CA PRO A 56 -27.90 9.58 -43.11
C PRO A 56 -26.71 10.44 -42.69
N ALA A 57 -25.92 9.93 -41.75
CA ALA A 57 -24.74 10.59 -41.23
C ALA A 57 -23.61 9.59 -41.02
N LEU A 58 -22.38 10.07 -41.05
CA LEU A 58 -21.21 9.33 -40.60
C LEU A 58 -20.84 9.83 -39.22
N GLY A 59 -20.85 8.95 -38.22
CA GLY A 59 -20.24 9.23 -36.93
C GLY A 59 -18.75 8.98 -37.02
N ILE A 60 -17.94 9.95 -36.58
CA ILE A 60 -16.48 9.85 -36.59
C ILE A 60 -16.02 9.87 -35.14
N ALA A 61 -15.33 8.80 -34.73
CA ALA A 61 -14.73 8.65 -33.40
C ALA A 61 -13.44 7.83 -33.53
N ASP A 62 -12.39 8.22 -32.80
CA ASP A 62 -11.08 7.57 -32.82
C ASP A 62 -10.54 7.34 -34.24
N GLY A 63 -10.80 8.29 -35.14
CA GLY A 63 -10.41 8.23 -36.55
C GLY A 63 -11.16 7.20 -37.40
N ARG A 64 -12.24 6.61 -36.88
CA ARG A 64 -13.02 5.59 -37.57
C ARG A 64 -14.41 6.13 -37.92
N PRO A 65 -14.78 6.20 -39.21
CA PRO A 65 -16.13 6.52 -39.62
C PRO A 65 -17.04 5.29 -39.44
N HIS A 66 -18.24 5.51 -38.92
CA HIS A 66 -19.31 4.51 -38.84
C HIS A 66 -20.63 5.09 -39.36
N GLY A 67 -21.40 4.29 -40.09
CA GLY A 67 -22.71 4.70 -40.59
C GLY A 67 -23.72 4.89 -39.45
N THR A 68 -24.48 5.97 -39.48
CA THR A 68 -25.55 6.27 -38.52
C THR A 68 -26.60 7.19 -39.14
N THR A 69 -27.55 7.68 -38.35
CA THR A 69 -28.47 8.76 -38.74
C THR A 69 -28.50 9.83 -37.67
N VAL A 70 -28.85 11.06 -38.05
CA VAL A 70 -28.98 12.18 -37.09
C VAL A 70 -30.01 11.83 -36.01
N GLN A 71 -31.15 11.25 -36.42
CA GLN A 71 -32.20 10.83 -35.50
C GLN A 71 -31.70 9.80 -34.48
N HIS A 72 -30.95 8.79 -34.93
CA HIS A 72 -30.41 7.76 -34.06
C HIS A 72 -29.41 8.35 -33.06
N ALA A 73 -28.50 9.19 -33.52
CA ALA A 73 -27.50 9.85 -32.67
C ALA A 73 -28.14 10.74 -31.59
N LEU A 74 -29.21 11.48 -31.93
CA LEU A 74 -29.96 12.31 -30.97
C LEU A 74 -30.78 11.48 -29.97
N SER A 75 -31.25 10.29 -30.36
CA SER A 75 -32.01 9.40 -29.47
C SER A 75 -31.13 8.63 -28.49
N GLY A 76 -29.88 8.32 -28.86
CA GLY A 76 -28.98 7.46 -28.09
C GLY A 76 -28.24 8.18 -26.96
N THR A 77 -28.16 9.52 -26.98
CA THR A 77 -27.45 10.31 -25.97
C THR A 77 -28.13 11.65 -25.76
N ARG A 78 -28.28 12.05 -24.50
CA ARG A 78 -28.80 13.38 -24.16
C ARG A 78 -27.66 14.40 -24.26
N TYR A 79 -27.80 15.34 -25.18
CA TYR A 79 -26.90 16.49 -25.33
C TYR A 79 -27.51 17.72 -24.68
N ALA A 80 -26.68 18.54 -24.04
CA ALA A 80 -27.08 19.85 -23.55
C ALA A 80 -27.06 20.90 -24.68
N ARG A 81 -26.19 20.69 -25.67
CA ARG A 81 -25.97 21.61 -26.79
C ARG A 81 -25.69 20.85 -28.09
N ILE A 82 -26.18 21.38 -29.20
CA ILE A 82 -25.90 20.87 -30.54
C ILE A 82 -25.50 22.04 -31.43
N ARG A 83 -24.39 21.89 -32.16
CA ARG A 83 -23.87 22.91 -33.09
C ARG A 83 -23.96 22.35 -34.49
N ILE A 84 -24.73 23.01 -35.35
CA ILE A 84 -24.85 22.65 -36.76
C ILE A 84 -23.99 23.63 -37.55
N CYS A 85 -22.96 23.11 -38.21
CA CYS A 85 -22.03 23.88 -39.02
C CYS A 85 -22.17 23.49 -40.49
N SER A 86 -22.80 24.35 -41.29
CA SER A 86 -22.84 24.19 -42.75
C SER A 86 -21.54 24.73 -43.37
N LEU A 87 -20.86 23.91 -44.16
CA LEU A 87 -19.60 24.25 -44.83
C LEU A 87 -19.88 24.69 -46.26
N VAL A 88 -19.51 25.93 -46.57
CA VAL A 88 -19.74 26.56 -47.88
C VAL A 88 -18.39 26.74 -48.58
N PRO A 89 -18.06 25.88 -49.56
CA PRO A 89 -16.81 26.02 -50.31
C PRO A 89 -16.93 27.19 -51.28
N LEU A 90 -16.20 28.28 -51.06
CA LEU A 90 -16.03 29.40 -52.00
C LEU A 90 -14.64 29.28 -52.64
N LEU A 91 -14.40 28.14 -53.27
CA LEU A 91 -13.12 27.75 -53.85
C LEU A 91 -13.34 27.50 -55.35
N GLY A 92 -12.58 28.14 -56.24
CA GLY A 92 -12.64 27.85 -57.68
C GLY A 92 -13.86 28.42 -58.42
N ALA A 93 -14.13 27.88 -59.62
CA ALA A 93 -15.15 28.36 -60.55
C ALA A 93 -16.58 27.98 -60.10
N ASN A 94 -17.57 28.81 -60.49
CA ASN A 94 -18.97 28.62 -60.08
C ASN A 94 -19.62 27.34 -60.60
N ASP A 95 -19.17 26.83 -61.75
CA ASP A 95 -19.77 25.67 -62.42
C ASP A 95 -19.14 24.34 -62.00
N ASP A 96 -18.17 24.36 -61.06
CA ASP A 96 -17.54 23.13 -60.56
C ASP A 96 -18.43 22.44 -59.53
N PRO A 97 -18.98 21.23 -59.84
CA PRO A 97 -19.83 20.49 -58.92
C PRO A 97 -19.15 20.15 -57.58
N ALA A 98 -17.81 20.09 -57.52
CA ALA A 98 -17.06 19.86 -56.28
C ALA A 98 -17.03 21.06 -55.33
N THR A 99 -17.55 22.21 -55.78
CA THR A 99 -17.52 23.48 -55.05
C THR A 99 -18.92 24.04 -54.85
N THR A 100 -19.97 23.28 -55.18
CA THR A 100 -21.36 23.68 -55.02
C THR A 100 -21.74 23.78 -53.54
N PRO A 101 -22.34 24.90 -53.08
CA PRO A 101 -22.86 25.02 -51.72
C PRO A 101 -24.03 24.07 -51.44
N VAL A 102 -24.30 23.83 -50.15
CA VAL A 102 -25.52 23.13 -49.73
C VAL A 102 -26.75 24.00 -50.00
N ASP A 103 -27.82 23.37 -50.51
CA ASP A 103 -29.10 24.02 -50.76
C ASP A 103 -29.74 24.54 -49.45
N ALA A 104 -30.29 25.76 -49.50
CA ALA A 104 -31.02 26.38 -48.39
C ALA A 104 -32.10 25.48 -47.80
N ALA A 105 -32.82 24.75 -48.67
CA ALA A 105 -33.90 23.86 -48.26
C ALA A 105 -33.39 22.70 -47.40
N VAL A 106 -32.22 22.15 -47.76
CA VAL A 106 -31.57 21.06 -47.03
C VAL A 106 -31.08 21.54 -45.66
N GLU A 107 -30.50 22.74 -45.60
CA GLU A 107 -30.03 23.34 -44.35
C GLU A 107 -31.18 23.63 -43.38
N ALA A 108 -32.26 24.23 -43.88
CA ALA A 108 -33.47 24.48 -43.10
C ALA A 108 -34.10 23.17 -42.61
N GLN A 109 -34.14 22.14 -43.46
CA GLN A 109 -34.66 20.83 -43.09
C GLN A 109 -33.85 20.18 -41.96
N ILE A 110 -32.52 20.21 -42.01
CA ILE A 110 -31.67 19.65 -40.95
C ILE A 110 -31.81 20.46 -39.66
N ALA A 111 -31.79 21.79 -39.74
CA ALA A 111 -31.99 22.65 -38.58
C ALA A 111 -33.34 22.37 -37.90
N GLN A 112 -34.43 22.28 -38.67
CA GLN A 112 -35.76 21.98 -38.15
C GLN A 112 -35.84 20.57 -37.57
N LEU A 113 -35.22 19.58 -38.19
CA LEU A 113 -35.15 18.21 -37.66
C LEU A 113 -34.47 18.18 -36.29
N VAL A 114 -33.31 18.83 -36.15
CA VAL A 114 -32.57 18.88 -34.88
C VAL A 114 -33.38 19.64 -33.83
N LEU A 115 -33.94 20.81 -34.16
CA LEU A 115 -34.79 21.59 -33.25
C LEU A 115 -36.04 20.82 -32.79
N ALA A 116 -36.65 20.02 -33.66
CA ALA A 116 -37.82 19.23 -33.34
C ALA A 116 -37.53 18.01 -32.45
N ASN A 117 -36.31 17.45 -32.52
CA ASN A 117 -35.95 16.20 -31.85
C ASN A 117 -35.01 16.40 -30.64
N ALA A 118 -34.36 17.57 -30.51
CA ALA A 118 -33.41 17.83 -29.45
C ALA A 118 -34.02 18.65 -28.31
N GLN A 119 -33.81 18.21 -27.07
CA GLN A 119 -34.02 19.04 -25.87
C GLN A 119 -32.73 19.80 -25.49
N ALA A 120 -32.04 20.32 -26.50
CA ALA A 120 -30.73 20.95 -26.39
C ALA A 120 -30.77 22.39 -26.94
N LYS A 121 -29.83 23.23 -26.52
CA LYS A 121 -29.60 24.51 -27.21
C LYS A 121 -28.97 24.22 -28.58
N VAL A 122 -29.53 24.80 -29.64
CA VAL A 122 -29.06 24.60 -31.01
C VAL A 122 -28.44 25.87 -31.53
N GLU A 123 -27.18 25.80 -31.96
CA GLU A 123 -26.47 26.90 -32.61
C GLU A 123 -26.31 26.61 -34.09
N LEU A 124 -26.60 27.60 -34.94
CA LEU A 124 -26.53 27.50 -36.39
C LEU A 124 -25.37 28.35 -36.92
N VAL A 125 -24.36 27.69 -37.46
CA VAL A 125 -23.14 28.31 -37.98
C VAL A 125 -22.98 27.97 -39.46
N ARG A 126 -22.67 28.98 -40.27
CA ARG A 126 -22.37 28.82 -41.69
C ARG A 126 -20.93 29.27 -41.93
N CYS A 127 -20.03 28.31 -42.14
CA CYS A 127 -18.61 28.57 -42.36
C CYS A 127 -18.31 28.68 -43.86
N LEU A 128 -17.93 29.87 -44.30
CA LEU A 128 -17.53 30.17 -45.67
C LEU A 128 -16.02 29.94 -45.77
N VAL A 129 -15.61 28.99 -46.60
CA VAL A 129 -14.21 28.65 -46.86
C VAL A 129 -13.83 29.27 -48.20
N ALA A 130 -13.16 30.43 -48.19
CA ALA A 130 -12.87 31.19 -49.40
C ALA A 130 -11.39 31.32 -49.70
N ARG A 131 -11.09 31.67 -50.95
CA ARG A 131 -9.78 32.18 -51.39
C ARG A 131 -9.95 33.55 -52.07
N PRO A 132 -8.88 34.38 -52.12
CA PRO A 132 -8.83 35.50 -53.05
C PRO A 132 -9.12 34.97 -54.45
N ASP A 133 -9.95 35.67 -55.23
CA ASP A 133 -10.30 35.31 -56.62
C ASP A 133 -11.35 34.18 -56.81
N ALA A 134 -12.08 33.82 -55.75
CA ALA A 134 -13.26 32.94 -55.88
C ALA A 134 -14.32 33.53 -56.84
N ALA A 135 -14.93 32.68 -57.67
CA ALA A 135 -15.92 33.12 -58.64
C ALA A 135 -17.20 33.70 -57.98
N PRO A 136 -17.91 34.64 -58.63
CA PRO A 136 -19.06 35.32 -58.02
C PRO A 136 -20.26 34.43 -57.72
N ARG A 137 -20.81 34.45 -56.50
CA ARG A 137 -21.93 33.56 -56.11
C ARG A 137 -23.16 34.25 -55.57
N SER A 138 -24.32 33.98 -56.15
CA SER A 138 -25.59 34.33 -55.52
C SER A 138 -25.78 33.49 -54.25
N GLU A 139 -26.01 34.15 -53.11
CA GLU A 139 -26.36 33.54 -51.81
C GLU A 139 -25.22 33.03 -50.90
N VAL A 140 -24.27 33.90 -50.58
CA VAL A 140 -23.18 33.56 -49.65
C VAL A 140 -23.63 33.51 -48.18
N ALA A 141 -24.45 34.46 -47.72
CA ALA A 141 -24.97 34.51 -46.34
C ALA A 141 -26.44 34.04 -46.20
N ARG A 142 -26.82 33.59 -45.00
CA ARG A 142 -28.20 33.23 -44.62
C ARG A 142 -28.64 34.03 -43.39
N GLU A 143 -29.88 34.52 -43.42
CA GLU A 143 -30.50 35.13 -42.26
C GLU A 143 -30.77 34.08 -41.17
N GLY A 144 -30.57 34.45 -39.90
CA GLY A 144 -30.75 33.54 -38.77
C GLY A 144 -29.59 32.55 -38.53
N TRP A 145 -28.52 32.65 -39.32
CA TRP A 145 -27.28 31.87 -39.15
C TRP A 145 -26.11 32.80 -38.81
N HIS A 146 -25.16 32.29 -38.02
CA HIS A 146 -23.86 32.94 -37.89
C HIS A 146 -23.06 32.70 -39.18
N ASN A 147 -23.04 33.67 -40.09
CA ASN A 147 -22.24 33.57 -41.31
C ASN A 147 -20.80 34.00 -41.03
N ILE A 148 -19.89 33.03 -41.04
CA ILE A 148 -18.49 33.22 -40.67
C ILE A 148 -17.62 32.95 -41.89
N LEU A 149 -16.92 33.97 -42.37
CA LEU A 149 -15.88 33.84 -43.37
C LEU A 149 -14.55 33.50 -42.70
N ILE A 150 -14.04 32.29 -42.96
CA ILE A 150 -12.72 31.90 -42.50
C ILE A 150 -11.70 32.70 -43.31
N SER A 151 -10.87 33.47 -42.61
CA SER A 151 -9.87 34.32 -43.26
C SER A 151 -8.92 33.43 -44.11
N PRO A 152 -8.62 33.81 -45.37
CA PRO A 152 -7.81 33.01 -46.28
C PRO A 152 -6.31 33.14 -45.97
N GLU A 153 -5.94 33.06 -44.70
CA GLU A 153 -4.57 33.23 -44.21
C GLU A 153 -4.24 32.13 -43.20
N ASP A 154 -2.96 31.75 -43.13
CA ASP A 154 -2.39 30.92 -42.07
C ASP A 154 -1.26 31.68 -41.38
N SER A 155 -1.18 31.57 -40.06
CA SER A 155 -0.18 32.28 -39.25
C SER A 155 0.20 31.47 -38.02
N ARG A 156 1.45 31.63 -37.60
CA ARG A 156 1.98 31.00 -36.38
C ARG A 156 1.41 31.56 -35.09
N GLY A 157 0.67 32.67 -35.11
CA GLY A 157 0.11 33.24 -33.90
C GLY A 157 -0.43 34.65 -34.11
N PRO A 158 -1.22 35.15 -33.14
CA PRO A 158 -1.78 36.49 -33.20
C PRO A 158 -0.68 37.55 -33.33
N GLY A 159 -0.76 38.36 -34.40
CA GLY A 159 0.19 39.46 -34.67
C GLY A 159 1.52 39.02 -35.29
N LEU A 160 1.69 37.73 -35.61
CA LEU A 160 2.88 37.21 -36.30
C LEU A 160 2.67 37.19 -37.82
N GLY A 161 3.76 37.03 -38.57
CA GLY A 161 3.73 36.92 -40.03
C GLY A 161 2.76 35.85 -40.52
N ARG A 162 2.07 36.16 -41.62
CA ARG A 162 1.02 35.34 -42.23
C ARG A 162 1.36 34.95 -43.66
N THR A 163 0.81 33.82 -44.10
CA THR A 163 0.78 33.37 -45.49
C THR A 163 -0.66 33.46 -45.97
N VAL A 164 -0.90 34.10 -47.11
CA VAL A 164 -2.25 34.22 -47.71
C VAL A 164 -2.37 33.15 -48.78
N PHE A 165 -3.50 32.43 -48.82
CA PHE A 165 -3.75 31.45 -49.86
C PHE A 165 -4.04 32.15 -51.19
N THR A 166 -3.49 31.61 -52.27
CA THR A 166 -3.59 32.12 -53.63
C THR A 166 -4.33 31.13 -54.54
N GLU A 167 -4.60 31.53 -55.78
CA GLU A 167 -5.25 30.67 -56.79
C GLU A 167 -4.42 29.41 -57.10
N ASP A 168 -3.09 29.55 -57.13
CA ASP A 168 -2.14 28.47 -57.46
C ASP A 168 -2.00 27.40 -56.35
N ASP A 169 -2.50 27.67 -55.15
CA ASP A 169 -2.47 26.71 -54.06
C ASP A 169 -3.45 25.55 -54.31
N ASP A 170 -3.02 24.32 -54.04
CA ASP A 170 -3.91 23.15 -54.08
C ASP A 170 -5.10 23.38 -53.12
N PRO A 171 -6.37 23.22 -53.55
CA PRO A 171 -7.54 23.25 -52.67
C PRO A 171 -7.40 22.37 -51.42
N LEU A 172 -6.63 21.29 -51.49
CA LEU A 172 -6.32 20.42 -50.34
C LEU A 172 -5.48 21.13 -49.27
N HIS A 173 -4.64 22.11 -49.63
CA HIS A 173 -3.87 22.90 -48.67
C HIS A 173 -4.74 23.86 -47.85
N VAL A 174 -5.93 24.22 -48.33
CA VAL A 174 -6.90 25.07 -47.60
C VAL A 174 -7.66 24.26 -46.55
N ALA A 175 -7.79 22.94 -46.75
CA ALA A 175 -8.62 22.08 -45.90
C ALA A 175 -8.12 21.99 -44.45
N GLY A 176 -6.81 21.90 -44.22
CA GLY A 176 -6.23 21.86 -42.88
C GLY A 176 -6.50 23.13 -42.05
N PRO A 177 -6.13 24.33 -42.56
CA PRO A 177 -6.47 25.61 -41.93
C PRO A 177 -7.98 25.80 -41.72
N ALA A 178 -8.81 25.42 -42.71
CA ALA A 178 -10.26 25.46 -42.57
C ALA A 178 -10.78 24.51 -41.48
N ALA A 179 -10.26 23.28 -41.41
CA ALA A 179 -10.59 22.31 -40.37
C ALA A 179 -10.23 22.84 -38.97
N ALA A 180 -9.08 23.50 -38.83
CA ALA A 180 -8.68 24.12 -37.56
C ALA A 180 -9.64 25.25 -37.15
N ALA A 181 -10.03 26.10 -38.11
CA ALA A 181 -11.00 27.16 -37.89
C ALA A 181 -12.38 26.63 -37.50
N ILE A 182 -12.88 25.62 -38.21
CA ILE A 182 -14.15 24.96 -37.90
C ILE A 182 -14.08 24.33 -36.50
N ALA A 183 -13.00 23.62 -36.18
CA ALA A 183 -12.83 23.00 -34.87
C ALA A 183 -12.80 24.04 -33.73
N GLY A 184 -12.17 25.20 -33.93
CA GLY A 184 -12.19 26.30 -32.96
C GLY A 184 -13.56 26.97 -32.83
N LEU A 185 -14.23 27.23 -33.95
CA LEU A 185 -15.56 27.87 -33.98
C LEU A 185 -16.68 27.00 -33.43
N THR A 186 -16.53 25.67 -33.49
CA THR A 186 -17.54 24.71 -33.04
C THR A 186 -17.20 24.05 -31.70
N GLY A 187 -16.05 24.38 -31.08
CA GLY A 187 -15.60 23.75 -29.83
C GLY A 187 -15.36 22.25 -30.01
N LEU A 188 -14.77 21.84 -31.13
CA LEU A 188 -14.53 20.43 -31.46
C LEU A 188 -13.21 19.92 -30.86
N TRP A 189 -12.27 20.80 -30.52
CA TRP A 189 -11.00 20.41 -29.89
C TRP A 189 -11.22 19.66 -28.57
N THR A 190 -10.47 18.58 -28.37
CA THR A 190 -10.55 17.77 -27.14
C THR A 190 -10.28 18.64 -25.91
N GLY A 191 -11.15 18.53 -24.89
CA GLY A 191 -11.07 19.31 -23.66
C GLY A 191 -11.67 20.72 -23.74
N ILE A 192 -12.00 21.23 -24.94
CA ILE A 192 -12.65 22.54 -25.13
C ILE A 192 -14.12 22.32 -25.47
N GLY A 193 -14.99 22.30 -24.46
CA GLY A 193 -16.43 22.05 -24.64
C GLY A 193 -17.25 23.28 -25.04
N GLU A 194 -16.71 24.49 -24.87
CA GLU A 194 -17.34 25.76 -25.22
C GLU A 194 -16.91 26.25 -26.62
N ALA A 195 -17.76 27.05 -27.27
CA ALA A 195 -17.47 27.69 -28.54
C ALA A 195 -17.75 29.21 -28.48
N PRO A 196 -17.09 30.03 -29.32
CA PRO A 196 -17.23 31.49 -29.29
C PRO A 196 -18.63 32.02 -29.63
N LEU A 197 -19.46 31.22 -30.29
CA LEU A 197 -20.80 31.58 -30.75
C LEU A 197 -21.91 30.98 -29.88
N ASP A 198 -21.57 30.23 -28.84
CA ASP A 198 -22.54 29.67 -27.92
C ASP A 198 -23.30 30.79 -27.19
N ASP A 199 -24.63 30.71 -27.17
CA ASP A 199 -25.53 31.69 -26.54
C ASP A 199 -25.45 33.10 -27.14
N VAL A 200 -24.82 33.25 -28.32
CA VAL A 200 -24.77 34.51 -29.07
C VAL A 200 -25.85 34.49 -30.16
N SER A 201 -26.71 35.50 -30.19
CA SER A 201 -27.69 35.61 -31.27
C SER A 201 -27.02 35.95 -32.61
N PRO A 202 -27.41 35.29 -33.72
CA PRO A 202 -26.95 35.67 -35.05
C PRO A 202 -27.26 37.15 -35.36
N PRO A 203 -26.34 37.89 -36.00
CA PRO A 203 -26.62 39.26 -36.42
C PRO A 203 -27.83 39.31 -37.38
N PRO A 204 -28.63 40.39 -37.36
CA PRO A 204 -29.78 40.51 -38.26
C PRO A 204 -29.34 40.60 -39.73
N GLY A 205 -30.24 40.17 -40.63
CA GLY A 205 -30.01 40.21 -42.07
C GLY A 205 -28.91 39.27 -42.57
N ARG A 206 -28.35 39.60 -43.73
CA ARG A 206 -27.30 38.83 -44.42
C ARG A 206 -25.91 39.33 -44.06
N THR A 207 -25.57 39.23 -42.78
CA THR A 207 -24.33 39.75 -42.22
C THR A 207 -23.28 38.64 -42.11
N VAL A 208 -22.06 38.94 -42.53
CA VAL A 208 -20.86 38.08 -42.49
C VAL A 208 -19.85 38.64 -41.49
N ARG A 209 -19.11 37.76 -40.81
CA ARG A 209 -17.98 38.12 -39.93
C ARG A 209 -16.73 37.36 -40.35
N LEU A 210 -15.57 38.01 -40.30
CA LEU A 210 -14.29 37.32 -40.48
C LEU A 210 -13.90 36.55 -39.21
N ALA A 211 -13.30 35.38 -39.39
CA ALA A 211 -12.75 34.59 -38.29
C ALA A 211 -11.40 33.96 -38.63
N ARG A 212 -10.55 33.83 -37.61
CA ARG A 212 -9.37 32.96 -37.62
C ARG A 212 -9.17 32.33 -36.25
N THR A 213 -8.50 31.18 -36.20
CA THR A 213 -8.33 30.43 -34.96
C THR A 213 -6.89 30.00 -34.78
N PHE A 214 -6.41 29.99 -33.54
CA PHE A 214 -5.11 29.44 -33.16
C PHE A 214 -5.30 28.41 -32.05
N THR A 215 -4.68 27.24 -32.20
CA THR A 215 -4.78 26.16 -31.21
C THR A 215 -3.41 25.70 -30.77
N ARG A 216 -3.19 25.65 -29.46
CA ARG A 216 -1.97 25.13 -28.84
C ARG A 216 -2.34 24.02 -27.89
N GLY A 217 -1.70 22.87 -27.97
CA GLY A 217 -1.86 21.85 -26.95
C GLY A 217 -0.60 21.04 -26.72
N PHE A 218 -0.38 20.58 -25.50
CA PHE A 218 0.69 19.64 -25.25
C PHE A 218 0.28 18.61 -24.20
N THR A 219 0.82 17.40 -24.36
CA THR A 219 0.79 16.39 -23.31
C THR A 219 2.03 16.52 -22.44
N ALA A 220 1.90 16.19 -21.16
CA ALA A 220 2.98 16.17 -20.20
C ALA A 220 3.03 14.84 -19.43
N ALA A 221 2.53 13.76 -20.03
CA ALA A 221 2.41 12.46 -19.40
C ALA A 221 3.73 11.92 -18.84
N GLU A 222 4.84 12.05 -19.58
CA GLU A 222 6.14 11.60 -19.09
C GLU A 222 6.64 12.44 -17.90
N VAL A 223 6.56 13.77 -18.00
CA VAL A 223 6.92 14.68 -16.90
C VAL A 223 6.11 14.35 -15.65
N GLU A 224 4.79 14.20 -15.79
CA GLU A 224 3.89 13.79 -14.70
C GLU A 224 4.30 12.45 -14.12
N GLN A 225 4.62 11.49 -14.96
CA GLN A 225 4.95 10.15 -14.53
C GLN A 225 6.30 10.07 -13.82
N GLN A 226 7.30 10.82 -14.28
CA GLN A 226 8.60 10.91 -13.60
C GLN A 226 8.48 11.63 -12.26
N VAL A 227 7.72 12.73 -12.19
CA VAL A 227 7.43 13.42 -10.91
C VAL A 227 6.68 12.47 -9.98
N ARG A 228 5.66 11.77 -10.46
CA ARG A 228 4.89 10.79 -9.68
C ARG A 228 5.79 9.67 -9.14
N ALA A 229 6.62 9.08 -10.00
CA ALA A 229 7.55 8.02 -9.60
C ALA A 229 8.54 8.53 -8.54
N GLY A 230 9.15 9.70 -8.75
CA GLY A 230 10.08 10.29 -7.79
C GLY A 230 9.44 10.69 -6.45
N VAL A 231 8.17 11.13 -6.48
CA VAL A 231 7.42 11.49 -5.26
C VAL A 231 7.06 10.23 -4.46
N LEU A 232 6.60 9.17 -5.12
CA LEU A 232 6.07 7.97 -4.47
C LEU A 232 7.14 6.88 -4.20
N THR A 233 8.33 6.97 -4.80
CA THR A 233 9.37 5.95 -4.63
C THR A 233 10.00 5.97 -3.23
N THR A 234 10.23 4.78 -2.71
CA THR A 234 10.93 4.46 -1.46
C THR A 234 12.23 3.68 -1.71
N GLU A 235 12.60 3.43 -2.98
CA GLU A 235 13.78 2.64 -3.34
C GLU A 235 15.10 3.32 -2.92
N ASP A 236 15.17 4.65 -3.04
CA ASP A 236 16.32 5.46 -2.60
C ASP A 236 16.35 5.70 -1.07
N GLY A 237 15.40 5.10 -0.35
CA GLY A 237 15.18 5.26 1.07
C GLY A 237 13.89 5.99 1.42
N LEU A 238 13.46 5.76 2.66
CA LEU A 238 12.30 6.41 3.25
C LEU A 238 12.53 7.92 3.40
N PRO A 239 11.51 8.74 3.09
CA PRO A 239 11.61 10.19 3.25
C PRO A 239 11.75 10.56 4.73
N ALA A 240 12.54 11.60 5.02
CA ALA A 240 12.53 12.24 6.33
C ALA A 240 11.24 13.07 6.48
N PRO A 241 10.30 12.71 7.35
CA PRO A 241 9.08 13.49 7.57
C PRO A 241 9.33 14.85 8.23
N ARG A 242 8.47 15.82 7.92
CA ARG A 242 8.47 17.13 8.58
C ARG A 242 7.72 17.10 9.92
N GLN A 243 8.33 17.67 10.96
CA GLN A 243 7.75 17.94 12.27
C GLN A 243 7.64 19.46 12.49
N GLN A 244 6.42 20.01 12.38
CA GLN A 244 6.19 21.46 12.43
C GLN A 244 7.08 22.23 11.44
N SER A 245 8.10 22.95 11.92
CA SER A 245 9.06 23.73 11.12
C SER A 245 10.41 23.03 10.91
N ALA A 246 10.66 21.90 11.57
CA ALA A 246 11.91 21.13 11.48
C ALA A 246 11.70 19.81 10.72
N MET A 247 12.76 19.26 10.14
CA MET A 247 12.75 17.94 9.53
C MET A 247 13.20 16.90 10.56
N SER A 248 12.65 15.70 10.50
CA SER A 248 13.24 14.58 11.24
C SER A 248 14.65 14.29 10.72
N VAL A 249 15.46 13.67 11.57
CA VAL A 249 16.81 13.25 11.22
C VAL A 249 16.83 11.75 10.93
N HIS A 250 17.78 11.31 10.09
CA HIS A 250 18.01 9.87 9.95
C HIS A 250 18.89 9.37 11.10
N ALA A 251 18.51 8.26 11.72
CA ALA A 251 19.34 7.63 12.74
C ALA A 251 20.61 7.04 12.12
N GLU A 252 21.79 7.43 12.63
CA GLU A 252 23.07 6.85 12.20
C GLU A 252 23.32 5.47 12.83
N ASP A 253 22.99 5.31 14.12
CA ASP A 253 23.08 4.04 14.84
C ASP A 253 21.78 3.24 14.71
N VAL A 254 21.63 2.60 13.54
CA VAL A 254 20.49 1.74 13.22
C VAL A 254 20.33 0.60 14.25
N PRO A 255 21.38 -0.17 14.62
CA PRO A 255 21.25 -1.23 15.63
C PRO A 255 20.71 -0.75 16.99
N ALA A 256 21.14 0.41 17.48
CA ALA A 256 20.64 0.95 18.74
C ALA A 256 19.15 1.33 18.63
N ALA A 257 18.74 1.98 17.53
CA ALA A 257 17.35 2.37 17.30
C ALA A 257 16.41 1.16 17.22
N THR A 258 16.78 0.13 16.44
CA THR A 258 15.96 -1.07 16.27
C THR A 258 15.91 -1.92 17.54
N SER A 259 17.03 -2.04 18.27
CA SER A 259 17.09 -2.76 19.54
C SER A 259 16.29 -2.06 20.66
N ALA A 260 16.32 -0.73 20.71
CA ALA A 260 15.51 0.04 21.65
C ALA A 260 14.01 -0.17 21.41
N MET A 261 13.57 -0.11 20.14
CA MET A 261 12.17 -0.36 19.78
C MET A 261 11.74 -1.82 20.08
N ALA A 262 12.58 -2.80 19.75
CA ALA A 262 12.31 -4.21 20.09
C ALA A 262 12.22 -4.44 21.61
N SER A 263 13.08 -3.76 22.38
CA SER A 263 13.05 -3.80 23.85
C SER A 263 11.78 -3.16 24.42
N ALA A 264 11.31 -2.06 23.82
CA ALA A 264 10.05 -1.41 24.21
C ALA A 264 8.84 -2.34 23.98
N LEU A 265 8.78 -2.98 22.80
CA LEU A 265 7.75 -3.98 22.48
C LEU A 265 7.73 -5.12 23.52
N TRP A 266 8.90 -5.70 23.80
CA TRP A 266 9.03 -6.78 24.78
C TRP A 266 8.61 -6.33 26.18
N HIS A 267 9.06 -5.15 26.62
CA HIS A 267 8.73 -4.64 27.94
C HIS A 267 7.21 -4.44 28.11
N LYS A 268 6.55 -3.88 27.09
CA LYS A 268 5.10 -3.65 27.06
C LYS A 268 4.30 -4.97 27.17
N HIS A 269 4.71 -6.01 26.46
CA HIS A 269 3.94 -7.27 26.34
C HIS A 269 4.46 -8.44 27.18
N ARG A 270 5.52 -8.24 27.98
CA ARG A 270 6.16 -9.29 28.79
C ARG A 270 5.16 -10.04 29.69
N SER A 271 4.18 -9.34 30.27
CA SER A 271 3.18 -9.92 31.17
C SER A 271 2.20 -10.85 30.47
N ILE A 272 1.94 -10.64 29.18
CA ILE A 272 1.07 -11.49 28.35
C ILE A 272 1.82 -12.76 27.94
N LEU A 273 3.10 -12.60 27.59
CA LEU A 273 3.96 -13.66 27.05
C LEU A 273 4.59 -14.55 28.13
N ARG A 274 4.66 -14.10 29.39
CA ARG A 274 5.27 -14.86 30.49
C ARG A 274 4.40 -14.84 31.74
N GLY A 275 3.99 -16.02 32.19
CA GLY A 275 3.24 -16.24 33.40
C GLY A 275 4.07 -16.10 34.69
N PRO A 276 3.39 -16.00 35.85
CA PRO A 276 4.07 -15.95 37.14
C PRO A 276 4.81 -17.26 37.42
N ARG A 277 5.81 -17.20 38.31
CA ARG A 277 6.49 -18.37 38.88
C ARG A 277 6.27 -18.38 40.39
N ALA A 278 5.81 -19.51 40.91
CA ALA A 278 5.69 -19.74 42.34
C ALA A 278 7.08 -20.04 42.92
N THR A 279 7.42 -19.40 44.02
CA THR A 279 8.62 -19.74 44.82
C THR A 279 8.18 -20.54 46.04
N ALA A 280 8.84 -21.66 46.31
CA ALA A 280 8.57 -22.44 47.51
C ALA A 280 8.81 -21.57 48.76
N ALA A 281 7.80 -21.41 49.60
CA ALA A 281 7.95 -20.75 50.89
C ALA A 281 8.99 -21.53 51.71
N PRO A 282 9.99 -20.87 52.34
CA PRO A 282 10.86 -21.56 53.26
C PRO A 282 10.01 -22.04 54.44
N GLU A 283 9.76 -23.36 54.54
CA GLU A 283 9.16 -23.93 55.75
C GLU A 283 10.10 -23.61 56.92
N THR A 284 9.71 -22.66 57.77
CA THR A 284 10.41 -22.39 59.03
C THR A 284 10.43 -23.68 59.83
N ALA A 285 11.63 -24.20 60.10
CA ALA A 285 11.84 -25.38 60.90
C ALA A 285 11.07 -25.25 62.21
N GLN A 286 9.99 -26.02 62.35
CA GLN A 286 9.22 -26.07 63.58
C GLN A 286 10.07 -26.80 64.62
N GLU A 287 10.87 -26.06 65.38
CA GLU A 287 11.61 -26.62 66.51
C GLU A 287 10.60 -27.19 67.51
N ILE A 288 10.57 -28.51 67.63
CA ILE A 288 9.73 -29.19 68.62
C ILE A 288 10.25 -28.78 70.01
N GLY A 289 9.48 -27.97 70.73
CA GLY A 289 9.80 -27.58 72.10
C GLY A 289 9.94 -28.80 73.01
N GLY A 290 10.92 -28.79 73.92
CA GLY A 290 11.33 -29.96 74.73
C GLY A 290 10.21 -30.71 75.46
N GLY A 291 9.07 -30.07 75.75
CA GLY A 291 7.90 -30.71 76.35
C GLY A 291 7.13 -31.68 75.42
N GLN A 292 7.09 -31.42 74.11
CA GLN A 292 6.36 -32.27 73.16
C GLN A 292 7.15 -33.56 72.85
N ALA A 293 8.48 -33.46 72.82
CA ALA A 293 9.36 -34.63 72.72
C ALA A 293 9.28 -35.53 73.97
N PHE A 294 9.16 -34.94 75.17
CA PHE A 294 8.97 -35.70 76.42
C PHE A 294 7.65 -36.49 76.43
N LYS A 295 6.56 -35.91 75.92
CA LYS A 295 5.25 -36.58 75.82
C LYS A 295 5.28 -37.76 74.84
N MET A 296 6.00 -37.63 73.73
CA MET A 296 6.21 -38.72 72.77
C MET A 296 7.07 -39.85 73.37
N PHE A 297 8.09 -39.52 74.16
CA PHE A 297 8.94 -40.49 74.86
C PHE A 297 8.18 -41.30 75.92
N MET A 298 7.33 -40.64 76.73
CA MET A 298 6.49 -41.32 77.72
C MET A 298 5.45 -42.26 77.07
N GLY A 299 4.89 -41.86 75.92
CA GLY A 299 4.01 -42.72 75.12
C GLY A 299 4.73 -43.95 74.55
N PHE A 300 5.99 -43.81 74.14
CA PHE A 300 6.84 -44.91 73.70
C PHE A 300 7.16 -45.89 74.85
N LEU A 301 7.56 -45.39 76.02
CA LEU A 301 7.84 -46.23 77.20
C LEU A 301 6.60 -47.02 77.64
N TRP A 302 5.44 -46.37 77.68
CA TRP A 302 4.17 -47.02 78.05
C TRP A 302 3.76 -48.13 77.07
N ASN A 303 3.98 -47.93 75.78
CA ASN A 303 3.68 -48.93 74.75
C ASN A 303 4.74 -50.03 74.64
N SER A 304 6.01 -49.72 74.93
CA SER A 304 7.09 -50.70 75.01
C SER A 304 6.91 -51.65 76.19
N LEU A 305 6.38 -51.18 77.32
CA LEU A 305 6.09 -52.01 78.51
C LEU A 305 4.95 -53.01 78.26
N LYS A 306 4.02 -52.71 77.35
CA LYS A 306 2.92 -53.59 76.94
C LYS A 306 3.29 -54.62 75.85
N GLY A 307 4.58 -54.73 75.49
CA GLY A 307 5.08 -55.84 74.66
C GLY A 307 4.89 -55.70 73.15
N SER A 308 4.67 -54.49 72.60
CA SER A 308 4.57 -54.30 71.14
C SER A 308 5.18 -52.98 70.66
N PRO A 309 6.52 -52.93 70.43
CA PRO A 309 7.21 -51.71 69.98
C PRO A 309 6.85 -51.27 68.55
N THR A 310 6.40 -52.19 67.70
CA THR A 310 6.13 -51.94 66.28
C THR A 310 4.88 -51.10 66.03
N ARG A 311 3.89 -51.09 66.93
CA ARG A 311 2.58 -50.42 66.73
C ARG A 311 2.59 -48.90 66.90
N TRP A 312 3.47 -48.36 67.76
CA TRP A 312 3.60 -46.90 67.90
C TRP A 312 4.35 -46.29 66.70
N TYR A 313 5.37 -46.99 66.20
CA TYR A 313 6.13 -46.57 65.02
C TYR A 313 5.27 -46.58 63.75
N THR A 314 4.43 -47.61 63.55
CA THR A 314 3.46 -47.61 62.45
C THR A 314 2.41 -46.51 62.61
N GLY A 315 2.01 -46.13 63.83
CA GLY A 315 1.06 -45.04 64.07
C GLY A 315 1.57 -43.63 63.74
N VAL A 316 2.87 -43.36 63.96
CA VAL A 316 3.51 -42.07 63.61
C VAL A 316 3.97 -42.04 62.15
N VAL A 317 4.33 -43.19 61.58
CA VAL A 317 4.70 -43.34 60.15
C VAL A 317 3.45 -43.37 59.24
N HIS A 318 2.28 -43.80 59.73
CA HIS A 318 1.02 -43.73 58.97
C HIS A 318 0.26 -42.39 59.04
N ALA A 319 0.79 -41.38 59.73
CA ALA A 319 0.20 -40.04 59.75
C ALA A 319 0.69 -39.13 58.60
N VAL A 320 1.51 -39.63 57.67
CA VAL A 320 2.00 -38.87 56.49
C VAL A 320 2.02 -39.75 55.23
N SER A 321 0.94 -40.46 54.92
CA SER A 321 0.87 -41.25 53.67
C SER A 321 -0.52 -41.39 53.04
N SER A 322 -1.27 -40.30 52.90
CA SER A 322 -2.54 -40.34 52.13
C SER A 322 -2.77 -39.20 51.13
N ALA A 323 -1.74 -38.47 50.69
CA ALA A 323 -1.89 -37.46 49.64
C ALA A 323 -0.83 -37.54 48.53
N THR A 324 -0.29 -38.72 48.22
CA THR A 324 0.59 -38.87 47.04
C THR A 324 0.65 -40.32 46.53
N ALA A 325 -0.50 -40.94 46.28
CA ALA A 325 -0.52 -42.28 45.68
C ALA A 325 -1.56 -42.48 44.58
N LYS A 326 -2.21 -41.42 44.08
CA LYS A 326 -3.24 -41.57 43.03
C LYS A 326 -3.04 -40.78 41.74
N VAL A 327 -1.89 -40.12 41.55
CA VAL A 327 -1.58 -39.37 40.31
C VAL A 327 -0.20 -39.74 39.73
N THR A 328 0.60 -40.53 40.45
CA THR A 328 1.96 -40.92 40.04
C THR A 328 2.00 -42.07 39.02
N HIS A 329 0.88 -42.70 38.67
CA HIS A 329 0.85 -43.78 37.67
C HIS A 329 0.55 -43.30 36.24
N GLU A 330 -0.22 -42.22 36.05
CA GLU A 330 -0.54 -41.69 34.70
C GLU A 330 0.55 -40.76 34.15
N MET A 331 1.23 -40.00 35.00
CA MET A 331 2.22 -38.99 34.57
C MET A 331 3.60 -39.59 34.23
N VAL A 332 3.93 -40.78 34.76
CA VAL A 332 5.24 -41.43 34.61
C VAL A 332 5.30 -42.39 33.41
N PHE A 333 4.15 -42.84 32.89
CA PHE A 333 4.07 -43.85 31.80
C PHE A 333 3.23 -43.44 30.57
N GLY A 334 2.71 -42.20 30.52
CA GLY A 334 2.03 -41.69 29.33
C GLY A 334 2.99 -41.45 28.15
N ALA A 335 2.49 -41.51 26.91
CA ALA A 335 3.30 -41.33 25.69
C ALA A 335 3.71 -39.86 25.39
N ALA A 336 3.12 -38.88 26.08
CA ALA A 336 3.31 -37.44 25.82
C ALA A 336 4.65 -36.83 26.32
N PRO A 337 5.25 -37.23 27.46
CA PRO A 337 6.52 -36.67 27.93
C PRO A 337 7.72 -37.11 27.09
N SER A 338 7.67 -38.31 26.48
CA SER A 338 8.77 -38.85 25.68
C SER A 338 8.88 -38.22 24.29
N SER A 339 7.75 -37.96 23.63
CA SER A 339 7.73 -37.24 22.33
C SER A 339 8.23 -35.81 22.46
N TYR A 340 7.86 -35.11 23.54
CA TYR A 340 8.39 -33.77 23.84
C TYR A 340 9.89 -33.78 24.10
N ALA A 341 10.40 -34.75 24.87
CA ALA A 341 11.83 -34.85 25.18
C ALA A 341 12.68 -35.04 23.91
N VAL A 342 12.17 -35.79 22.93
CA VAL A 342 12.83 -36.02 21.63
C VAL A 342 12.91 -34.71 20.83
N VAL A 343 11.78 -34.00 20.68
CA VAL A 343 11.69 -32.73 19.92
C VAL A 343 12.57 -31.63 20.53
N VAL A 344 12.58 -31.48 21.86
CA VAL A 344 13.47 -30.53 22.56
C VAL A 344 14.95 -30.96 22.48
N GLY A 345 15.22 -32.25 22.24
CA GLY A 345 16.54 -32.77 21.89
C GLY A 345 17.02 -32.36 20.50
N GLY A 346 16.20 -31.64 19.73
CA GLY A 346 16.53 -31.13 18.40
C GLY A 346 16.33 -32.14 17.28
N VAL A 347 15.76 -33.30 17.56
CA VAL A 347 15.53 -34.38 16.59
C VAL A 347 14.09 -34.84 16.69
N ARG A 348 13.43 -35.05 15.56
CA ARG A 348 12.08 -35.63 15.50
C ARG A 348 12.14 -37.14 15.70
N ALA A 349 10.97 -37.76 15.89
CA ALA A 349 10.86 -39.22 16.03
C ALA A 349 11.40 -40.00 14.81
N ASP A 350 11.48 -39.37 13.64
CA ASP A 350 11.98 -39.95 12.40
C ASP A 350 13.48 -39.69 12.15
N GLY A 351 14.20 -39.09 13.10
CA GLY A 351 15.64 -38.84 13.02
C GLY A 351 16.04 -37.54 12.32
N ASN A 352 15.09 -36.81 11.74
CA ASN A 352 15.34 -35.52 11.12
C ASN A 352 15.42 -34.38 12.16
N PRO A 353 16.14 -33.28 11.90
CA PRO A 353 16.17 -32.14 12.82
C PRO A 353 14.76 -31.54 13.05
N ALA A 354 14.42 -31.27 14.31
CA ALA A 354 13.10 -30.78 14.71
C ALA A 354 12.96 -29.26 14.53
N GLY A 355 11.88 -28.83 13.88
CA GLY A 355 11.55 -27.44 13.65
C GLY A 355 10.83 -26.78 14.83
N TRP A 356 10.61 -25.47 14.73
CA TRP A 356 9.86 -24.73 15.75
C TRP A 356 8.37 -25.13 15.77
N GLU A 357 7.81 -25.54 14.62
CA GLU A 357 6.44 -26.05 14.51
C GLU A 357 6.29 -27.38 15.27
N ASP A 358 7.29 -28.26 15.18
CA ASP A 358 7.34 -29.51 15.96
C ASP A 358 7.37 -29.20 17.47
N LEU A 359 8.14 -28.19 17.87
CA LEU A 359 8.19 -27.73 19.26
C LEU A 359 6.83 -27.14 19.72
N ALA A 360 6.16 -26.38 18.86
CA ALA A 360 4.83 -25.83 19.14
C ALA A 360 3.79 -26.95 19.33
N LEU A 361 3.80 -27.95 18.45
CA LEU A 361 2.95 -29.14 18.54
C LEU A 361 3.21 -29.92 19.83
N ALA A 362 4.48 -30.19 20.13
CA ALA A 362 4.89 -30.90 21.34
C ALA A 362 4.51 -30.13 22.61
N SER A 363 4.70 -28.81 22.62
CA SER A 363 4.32 -27.95 23.74
C SER A 363 2.80 -27.89 23.92
N SER A 364 2.01 -27.88 22.83
CA SER A 364 0.55 -27.91 22.91
C SER A 364 0.05 -29.24 23.49
N GLN A 365 0.58 -30.37 23.02
CA GLN A 365 0.24 -31.70 23.54
C GLN A 365 0.59 -31.84 25.03
N MET A 366 1.76 -31.33 25.44
CA MET A 366 2.17 -31.30 26.85
C MET A 366 1.26 -30.41 27.70
N SER A 367 0.97 -29.19 27.25
CA SER A 367 0.07 -28.27 27.94
C SER A 367 -1.32 -28.89 28.09
N GLU A 368 -1.86 -29.51 27.04
CA GLU A 368 -3.15 -30.19 27.08
C GLU A 368 -3.15 -31.35 28.08
N ALA A 369 -2.14 -32.22 28.05
CA ALA A 369 -1.98 -33.31 29.01
C ALA A 369 -1.86 -32.82 30.46
N LEU A 370 -1.17 -31.70 30.70
CA LEU A 370 -1.02 -31.09 32.04
C LEU A 370 -2.30 -30.43 32.56
N ASN A 371 -3.21 -30.06 31.65
CA ASN A 371 -4.48 -29.39 31.95
C ASN A 371 -5.67 -30.37 31.97
N GLN A 372 -5.50 -31.64 31.57
CA GLN A 372 -6.52 -32.68 31.68
C GLN A 372 -6.95 -32.86 33.15
N GLY A 373 -8.21 -32.50 33.45
CA GLY A 373 -8.81 -32.60 34.80
C GLY A 373 -9.29 -31.27 35.42
N GLN A 374 -9.02 -30.11 34.79
CA GLN A 374 -9.62 -28.84 35.20
C GLN A 374 -10.92 -28.54 34.42
N HIS A 375 -11.99 -28.18 35.13
CA HIS A 375 -13.29 -27.81 34.55
C HIS A 375 -13.35 -26.37 34.01
N GLN A 376 -12.24 -25.62 34.08
CA GLN A 376 -12.15 -24.24 33.58
C GLN A 376 -11.26 -24.23 32.34
N GLN A 377 -11.87 -24.02 31.16
CA GLN A 377 -11.14 -23.68 29.96
C GLN A 377 -10.57 -22.27 30.12
N ALA A 378 -9.24 -22.14 30.21
CA ALA A 378 -8.60 -20.83 30.20
C ALA A 378 -8.81 -20.17 28.83
N ALA A 379 -9.27 -18.92 28.81
CA ALA A 379 -9.38 -18.16 27.57
C ALA A 379 -7.99 -18.05 26.91
N PRO A 380 -7.87 -18.25 25.58
CA PRO A 380 -6.61 -18.02 24.86
C PRO A 380 -6.08 -16.61 25.14
N ALA A 381 -4.75 -16.47 25.22
CA ALA A 381 -4.14 -15.15 25.32
C ALA A 381 -4.40 -14.37 24.03
N ASP A 382 -4.90 -13.14 24.13
CA ASP A 382 -5.11 -12.28 22.97
C ASP A 382 -3.76 -11.75 22.47
N LEU A 383 -3.24 -12.36 21.40
CA LEU A 383 -1.99 -11.96 20.74
C LEU A 383 -2.19 -10.81 19.74
N SER A 384 -3.44 -10.41 19.45
CA SER A 384 -3.74 -9.39 18.44
C SER A 384 -3.10 -8.05 18.78
N THR A 385 -3.13 -7.65 20.05
CA THR A 385 -2.51 -6.40 20.51
C THR A 385 -0.98 -6.42 20.37
N VAL A 386 -0.35 -7.57 20.62
CA VAL A 386 1.11 -7.75 20.45
C VAL A 386 1.49 -7.54 18.98
N MET A 387 0.71 -8.11 18.06
CA MET A 387 0.97 -8.00 16.63
C MET A 387 0.67 -6.60 16.08
N LYS A 388 -0.39 -5.94 16.57
CA LYS A 388 -0.68 -4.54 16.24
C LYS A 388 0.49 -3.62 16.64
N ASP A 389 0.97 -3.77 17.86
CA ASP A 389 2.10 -2.97 18.37
C ASP A 389 3.42 -3.33 17.68
N TYR A 390 3.61 -4.59 17.27
CA TYR A 390 4.78 -5.01 16.50
C TYR A 390 4.86 -4.24 15.17
N VAL A 391 3.76 -4.22 14.40
CA VAL A 391 3.68 -3.47 13.13
C VAL A 391 3.78 -1.97 13.38
N ALA A 392 3.11 -1.46 14.42
CA ALA A 392 3.20 -0.06 14.81
C ALA A 392 4.65 0.37 15.10
N GLY A 393 5.45 -0.47 15.77
CA GLY A 393 6.87 -0.21 16.01
C GLY A 393 7.68 -0.07 14.72
N ALA A 394 7.41 -0.91 13.71
CA ALA A 394 8.06 -0.80 12.40
C ALA A 394 7.66 0.49 11.67
N MET A 395 6.39 0.89 11.73
CA MET A 395 5.92 2.17 11.17
C MET A 395 6.52 3.37 11.91
N THR A 396 6.62 3.32 13.25
CA THR A 396 7.26 4.38 14.06
C THR A 396 8.72 4.59 13.66
N LEU A 397 9.46 3.52 13.38
CA LEU A 397 10.84 3.61 12.89
C LEU A 397 10.92 4.22 11.47
N ALA A 398 9.89 4.00 10.64
CA ALA A 398 9.82 4.49 9.26
C ALA A 398 9.43 5.98 9.15
N ASP A 399 8.47 6.45 9.95
CA ASP A 399 7.88 7.79 9.79
C ASP A 399 7.87 8.65 11.07
N GLY A 400 8.47 8.16 12.15
CA GLY A 400 8.56 8.87 13.42
C GLY A 400 7.22 9.14 14.10
N GLY A 401 6.12 8.53 13.64
CA GLY A 401 4.78 8.65 14.22
C GLY A 401 4.68 8.00 15.61
N ASP A 402 3.66 8.38 16.38
CA ASP A 402 3.35 7.73 17.66
C ASP A 402 2.22 6.72 17.43
N HIS A 403 2.57 5.57 16.82
CA HIS A 403 1.59 4.56 16.39
C HIS A 403 1.15 3.62 17.52
N ALA A 404 1.92 3.55 18.62
CA ALA A 404 1.62 2.66 19.74
C ALA A 404 2.03 3.28 21.10
N HIS A 405 1.05 3.39 22.00
CA HIS A 405 1.30 3.89 23.35
C HIS A 405 2.37 3.07 24.09
N GLY A 406 3.35 3.74 24.69
CA GLY A 406 4.46 3.09 25.39
C GLY A 406 5.59 2.61 24.49
N MET A 407 5.52 2.89 23.18
CA MET A 407 6.58 2.66 22.19
C MET A 407 6.90 3.98 21.47
N PRO A 408 7.52 4.95 22.17
CA PRO A 408 7.75 6.27 21.61
C PRO A 408 8.75 6.24 20.45
N PRO A 409 8.68 7.22 19.53
CA PRO A 409 9.67 7.37 18.46
C PRO A 409 11.07 7.62 19.03
N ILE A 410 12.09 7.20 18.28
CA ILE A 410 13.49 7.43 18.62
C ILE A 410 13.78 8.94 18.56
N GLN A 411 14.54 9.44 19.53
CA GLN A 411 14.91 10.86 19.62
C GLN A 411 16.43 11.02 19.53
N ILE A 412 16.88 12.02 18.76
CA ILE A 412 18.26 12.48 18.72
C ILE A 412 18.24 13.97 19.09
N GLY A 413 18.60 14.27 20.33
CA GLY A 413 18.38 15.61 20.89
C GLY A 413 16.88 15.93 20.95
N PRO A 414 16.42 17.10 20.46
CA PRO A 414 15.00 17.45 20.40
C PRO A 414 14.26 16.83 19.20
N ASP A 415 14.98 16.30 18.21
CA ASP A 415 14.42 15.88 16.93
C ASP A 415 14.06 14.39 16.94
N ARG A 416 12.97 14.05 16.26
CA ARG A 416 12.61 12.64 16.01
C ARG A 416 13.55 12.05 14.97
N ALA A 417 13.96 10.81 15.19
CA ALA A 417 14.80 10.06 14.27
C ALA A 417 13.98 8.99 13.53
N VAL A 418 14.27 8.81 12.25
CA VAL A 418 13.69 7.77 11.39
C VAL A 418 14.80 6.95 10.73
N LEU A 419 14.48 5.72 10.32
CA LEU A 419 15.41 4.91 9.54
C LEU A 419 15.31 5.26 8.06
N ARG A 420 16.45 5.28 7.38
CA ARG A 420 16.50 5.57 5.94
C ARG A 420 16.13 4.34 5.10
N ASP A 421 16.69 3.18 5.42
CA ASP A 421 16.47 1.97 4.63
C ASP A 421 15.18 1.29 5.09
N PRO A 422 14.18 1.06 4.20
CA PRO A 422 12.97 0.34 4.56
C PRO A 422 13.25 -1.05 5.15
N SER A 423 14.29 -1.73 4.69
CA SER A 423 14.65 -3.07 5.16
C SER A 423 15.17 -3.09 6.60
N ASP A 424 15.64 -1.96 7.13
CA ASP A 424 16.00 -1.84 8.54
C ASP A 424 14.75 -1.76 9.44
N CYS A 425 13.64 -1.18 8.93
CA CYS A 425 12.33 -1.16 9.61
C CYS A 425 11.61 -2.52 9.51
N ALA A 426 11.52 -3.07 8.30
CA ALA A 426 11.03 -4.41 8.03
C ALA A 426 11.51 -4.86 6.64
N PRO A 427 12.32 -5.95 6.54
CA PRO A 427 12.75 -6.48 5.25
C PRO A 427 11.56 -6.90 4.38
N GLY A 428 11.59 -6.51 3.11
CA GLY A 428 10.52 -6.78 2.15
C GLY A 428 10.73 -8.06 1.33
N PRO A 429 9.81 -8.39 0.41
CA PRO A 429 9.89 -9.60 -0.43
C PRO A 429 11.18 -9.67 -1.27
N GLN A 430 11.69 -8.51 -1.70
CA GLN A 430 12.94 -8.38 -2.45
C GLN A 430 14.20 -8.73 -1.63
N ASP A 431 14.09 -8.76 -0.29
CA ASP A 431 15.20 -9.07 0.62
C ASP A 431 15.30 -10.58 0.94
N ASN A 432 14.35 -11.38 0.45
CA ASN A 432 14.34 -12.83 0.65
C ASN A 432 15.50 -13.49 -0.10
N LEU A 433 16.19 -14.39 0.58
CA LEU A 433 17.22 -15.21 -0.05
C LEU A 433 16.57 -16.39 -0.77
N GLN A 434 16.78 -16.49 -2.08
CA GLN A 434 16.28 -17.60 -2.89
C GLN A 434 17.23 -18.80 -2.80
N ILE A 435 16.69 -19.99 -2.51
CA ILE A 435 17.47 -21.23 -2.50
C ILE A 435 17.51 -21.80 -3.92
N PRO A 436 18.67 -22.20 -4.46
CA PRO A 436 18.75 -22.82 -5.78
C PRO A 436 17.82 -24.03 -5.89
N THR A 437 17.06 -24.13 -6.98
CA THR A 437 15.97 -25.13 -7.16
C THR A 437 16.40 -26.57 -6.88
N HIS A 438 17.65 -26.93 -7.22
CA HIS A 438 18.18 -28.28 -7.02
C HIS A 438 18.55 -28.61 -5.56
N LEU A 439 18.60 -27.61 -4.67
CA LEU A 439 18.83 -27.76 -3.24
C LEU A 439 17.54 -27.64 -2.41
N VAL A 440 16.43 -27.22 -3.02
CA VAL A 440 15.17 -26.96 -2.31
C VAL A 440 14.64 -28.22 -1.61
N ASP A 441 14.76 -29.39 -2.23
CA ASP A 441 14.29 -30.65 -1.64
C ASP A 441 15.11 -31.07 -0.41
N GLN A 442 16.42 -30.77 -0.38
CA GLN A 442 17.30 -31.09 0.75
C GLN A 442 17.19 -30.04 1.87
N VAL A 443 17.06 -28.76 1.52
CA VAL A 443 16.93 -27.66 2.48
C VAL A 443 15.51 -27.61 3.06
N GLY A 444 14.51 -27.95 2.26
CA GLY A 444 13.08 -27.95 2.59
C GLY A 444 12.41 -26.57 2.53
N TYR A 445 13.11 -25.56 2.01
CA TYR A 445 12.60 -24.19 1.86
C TYR A 445 13.00 -23.64 0.48
N PRO A 446 12.05 -23.06 -0.29
CA PRO A 446 12.37 -22.43 -1.57
C PRO A 446 13.04 -21.05 -1.41
N SER A 447 12.73 -20.36 -0.31
CA SER A 447 13.34 -19.08 0.04
C SER A 447 13.38 -18.90 1.56
N LEU A 448 14.25 -18.01 2.03
CA LEU A 448 14.41 -17.65 3.44
C LEU A 448 14.11 -16.16 3.62
N HIS A 449 13.24 -15.85 4.59
CA HIS A 449 12.94 -14.48 4.98
C HIS A 449 13.88 -14.04 6.13
N PRO A 450 14.41 -12.81 6.16
CA PRO A 450 15.42 -12.41 7.16
C PRO A 450 14.95 -12.53 8.61
N SER A 451 13.65 -12.39 8.83
CA SER A 451 13.03 -12.47 10.17
C SER A 451 12.90 -13.91 10.69
N ASP A 452 13.02 -14.95 9.84
CA ASP A 452 12.90 -16.36 10.22
C ASP A 452 14.23 -16.96 10.68
N LEU A 453 14.56 -16.65 11.93
CA LEU A 453 15.82 -17.08 12.55
C LEU A 453 15.89 -18.59 12.76
N LEU A 454 14.79 -19.22 13.19
CA LEU A 454 14.72 -20.67 13.42
C LEU A 454 14.70 -21.46 12.11
N GLY A 455 13.95 -21.00 11.11
CA GLY A 455 13.96 -21.60 9.77
C GLY A 455 15.33 -21.47 9.10
N THR A 456 16.01 -20.35 9.28
CA THR A 456 17.38 -20.20 8.76
C THR A 456 18.38 -21.12 9.47
N GLN A 457 18.31 -21.24 10.81
CA GLN A 457 19.14 -22.20 11.55
C GLN A 457 18.90 -23.64 11.07
N MET A 458 17.65 -24.00 10.80
CA MET A 458 17.27 -25.29 10.25
C MET A 458 17.84 -25.52 8.84
N ALA A 459 17.70 -24.53 7.96
CA ALA A 459 18.23 -24.58 6.59
C ALA A 459 19.75 -24.80 6.60
N ARG A 460 20.48 -24.09 7.47
CA ARG A 460 21.93 -24.26 7.63
C ARG A 460 22.32 -25.63 8.19
N ALA A 461 21.56 -26.17 9.15
CA ALA A 461 21.79 -27.52 9.67
C ALA A 461 21.64 -28.58 8.56
N ARG A 462 20.61 -28.45 7.70
CA ARG A 462 20.38 -29.33 6.55
C ARG A 462 21.42 -29.17 5.44
N LEU A 463 21.87 -27.94 5.19
CA LEU A 463 22.99 -27.68 4.27
C LEU A 463 24.29 -28.32 4.77
N GLY A 464 24.56 -28.28 6.08
CA GLY A 464 25.70 -28.96 6.68
C GLY A 464 25.65 -30.49 6.53
N GLU A 465 24.45 -31.08 6.48
CA GLU A 465 24.27 -32.49 6.15
C GLU A 465 24.44 -32.75 4.65
N ALA A 466 23.86 -31.91 3.79
CA ALA A 466 24.03 -31.98 2.34
C ALA A 466 25.49 -31.80 1.90
N SER A 467 26.26 -30.99 2.63
CA SER A 467 27.69 -30.76 2.40
C SER A 467 28.54 -32.04 2.60
N ARG A 468 28.04 -33.00 3.40
CA ARG A 468 28.69 -34.32 3.55
C ARG A 468 28.50 -35.21 2.32
N ASN A 469 27.58 -34.87 1.42
CA ASN A 469 27.41 -35.57 0.15
C ASN A 469 28.36 -35.00 -0.90
N GLN A 470 29.27 -35.82 -1.43
CA GLN A 470 30.35 -35.41 -2.34
C GLN A 470 29.87 -34.65 -3.60
N HIS A 471 28.65 -34.93 -4.08
CA HIS A 471 28.08 -34.28 -5.25
C HIS A 471 27.45 -32.90 -4.98
N LEU A 472 27.12 -32.59 -3.72
CA LEU A 472 26.43 -31.34 -3.34
C LEU A 472 27.32 -30.41 -2.49
N ALA A 473 28.48 -30.87 -2.03
CA ALA A 473 29.37 -30.15 -1.11
C ALA A 473 29.68 -28.71 -1.52
N VAL A 474 30.15 -28.50 -2.75
CA VAL A 474 30.59 -27.17 -3.22
C VAL A 474 29.44 -26.16 -3.25
N GLU A 475 28.27 -26.57 -3.75
CA GLU A 475 27.10 -25.68 -3.82
C GLU A 475 26.48 -25.47 -2.44
N ALA A 476 26.42 -26.50 -1.59
CA ALA A 476 25.93 -26.37 -0.22
C ALA A 476 26.78 -25.40 0.62
N ASP A 477 28.12 -25.48 0.51
CA ASP A 477 29.04 -24.58 1.21
C ASP A 477 28.94 -23.14 0.67
N ARG A 478 28.75 -22.98 -0.65
CA ARG A 478 28.53 -21.68 -1.27
C ARG A 478 27.25 -21.02 -0.76
N VAL A 479 26.14 -21.78 -0.72
CA VAL A 479 24.85 -21.29 -0.21
C VAL A 479 24.93 -21.00 1.30
N ASP A 480 25.65 -21.79 2.10
CA ASP A 480 25.84 -21.47 3.52
C ASP A 480 26.60 -20.14 3.72
N ALA A 481 27.64 -19.89 2.92
CA ALA A 481 28.37 -18.62 2.94
C ALA A 481 27.48 -17.43 2.51
N GLU A 482 26.62 -17.63 1.51
CA GLU A 482 25.64 -16.63 1.07
C GLU A 482 24.61 -16.32 2.17
N ILE A 483 24.07 -17.35 2.81
CA ILE A 483 23.19 -17.22 3.99
C ILE A 483 23.90 -16.42 5.09
N GLN A 484 25.17 -16.70 5.37
CA GLN A 484 25.90 -16.03 6.42
C GLN A 484 26.09 -14.52 6.16
N GLY A 485 26.46 -14.16 4.93
CA GLY A 485 26.57 -12.74 4.52
C GLY A 485 25.22 -12.03 4.54
N TRP A 486 24.17 -12.70 4.05
CA TRP A 486 22.79 -12.21 4.07
C TRP A 486 22.27 -11.98 5.50
N GLN A 487 22.49 -12.93 6.42
CA GLN A 487 22.14 -12.78 7.84
C GLN A 487 22.86 -11.59 8.49
N GLN A 488 24.15 -11.39 8.20
CA GLN A 488 24.92 -10.26 8.75
C GLN A 488 24.36 -8.92 8.28
N ARG A 489 23.93 -8.80 7.02
CA ARG A 489 23.32 -7.58 6.47
C ARG A 489 22.05 -7.19 7.23
N PHE A 490 21.15 -8.15 7.46
CA PHE A 490 19.85 -7.89 8.08
C PHE A 490 19.83 -8.02 9.62
N ALA A 491 20.95 -8.40 10.24
CA ALA A 491 21.07 -8.54 11.69
C ALA A 491 20.64 -7.29 12.49
N ARG A 492 20.80 -6.10 11.90
CA ARG A 492 20.45 -4.82 12.50
C ARG A 492 18.97 -4.43 12.36
N SER A 493 18.20 -5.15 11.53
CA SER A 493 16.78 -4.82 11.28
C SER A 493 15.90 -5.06 12.52
N TYR A 494 14.83 -4.28 12.64
CA TYR A 494 13.89 -4.38 13.76
C TYR A 494 13.25 -5.77 13.90
N PRO A 495 12.76 -6.43 12.83
CA PRO A 495 12.24 -7.78 12.93
C PRO A 495 13.28 -8.74 13.51
N VAL A 496 14.52 -8.69 13.03
CA VAL A 496 15.59 -9.58 13.55
C VAL A 496 15.87 -9.32 15.04
N GLN A 497 15.83 -8.07 15.51
CA GLN A 497 15.97 -7.75 16.94
C GLN A 497 14.81 -8.33 17.79
N VAL A 498 13.57 -8.23 17.29
CA VAL A 498 12.39 -8.84 17.92
C VAL A 498 12.49 -10.36 17.91
N GLY A 499 12.81 -10.96 16.77
CA GLY A 499 13.01 -12.40 16.60
C GLY A 499 14.08 -12.95 17.52
N ASN A 500 15.23 -12.27 17.65
CA ASN A 500 16.29 -12.67 18.58
C ASN A 500 15.81 -12.71 20.03
N THR A 501 14.96 -11.74 20.41
CA THR A 501 14.35 -11.70 21.74
C THR A 501 13.38 -12.87 21.92
N LEU A 502 12.50 -13.13 20.95
CA LEU A 502 11.54 -14.25 21.01
C LEU A 502 12.26 -15.60 21.07
N VAL A 503 13.23 -15.86 20.18
CA VAL A 503 14.00 -17.10 20.13
C VAL A 503 14.74 -17.35 21.43
N ARG A 504 15.38 -16.33 22.02
CA ARG A 504 16.05 -16.44 23.31
C ARG A 504 15.08 -16.85 24.42
N GLN A 505 13.86 -16.30 24.41
CA GLN A 505 12.83 -16.63 25.42
C GLN A 505 12.23 -18.00 25.20
N ILE A 506 12.01 -18.43 23.96
CA ILE A 506 11.60 -19.80 23.61
C ILE A 506 12.64 -20.80 24.12
N GLN A 507 13.92 -20.60 23.80
CA GLN A 507 15.01 -21.49 24.23
C GLN A 507 15.16 -21.51 25.76
N SER A 508 15.09 -20.35 26.41
CA SER A 508 15.14 -20.26 27.88
C SER A 508 13.97 -20.99 28.54
N THR A 509 12.76 -20.87 27.98
CA THR A 509 11.55 -21.49 28.54
C THR A 509 11.53 -23.00 28.29
N ALA A 510 11.98 -23.45 27.11
CA ALA A 510 12.16 -24.88 26.83
C ALA A 510 13.21 -25.52 27.77
N GLY A 511 14.31 -24.81 28.04
CA GLY A 511 15.31 -25.22 29.04
C GLY A 511 14.73 -25.27 30.46
N GLU A 512 13.88 -24.31 30.84
CA GLU A 512 13.17 -24.29 32.12
C GLU A 512 12.23 -25.50 32.26
N VAL A 513 11.41 -25.80 31.24
CA VAL A 513 10.52 -26.97 31.22
C VAL A 513 11.32 -28.26 31.40
N ARG A 514 12.43 -28.42 30.67
CA ARG A 514 13.32 -29.59 30.81
C ARG A 514 13.90 -29.70 32.22
N SER A 515 14.35 -28.58 32.80
CA SER A 515 14.88 -28.57 34.17
C SER A 515 13.81 -28.94 35.20
N LEU A 516 12.57 -28.45 35.05
CA LEU A 516 11.47 -28.75 35.95
C LEU A 516 11.04 -30.22 35.85
N LEU A 517 10.99 -30.78 34.63
CA LEU A 517 10.72 -32.21 34.41
C LEU A 517 11.79 -33.08 35.07
N ASN A 518 13.06 -32.78 34.86
CA ASN A 518 14.17 -33.50 35.51
C ASN A 518 14.07 -33.42 37.04
N ASN A 519 13.77 -32.24 37.59
CA ASN A 519 13.62 -32.06 39.03
C ASN A 519 12.45 -32.88 39.60
N ILE A 520 11.33 -32.99 38.87
CA ILE A 520 10.19 -33.82 39.26
C ILE A 520 10.53 -35.31 39.19
N GLN A 521 11.24 -35.75 38.15
CA GLN A 521 11.70 -37.14 38.00
C GLN A 521 12.68 -37.54 39.10
N SER A 522 13.71 -36.72 39.36
CA SER A 522 14.69 -36.97 40.43
C SER A 522 14.06 -36.93 41.83
N ALA A 523 13.00 -36.14 42.04
CA ALA A 523 12.23 -36.16 43.29
C ALA A 523 11.36 -37.43 43.45
N ALA A 524 11.03 -38.12 42.35
CA ALA A 524 10.28 -39.38 42.37
C ALA A 524 11.18 -40.60 42.60
N GLU A 525 12.45 -40.56 42.17
CA GLU A 525 13.44 -41.64 42.30
C GLU A 525 14.13 -41.72 43.68
N VAL A 526 13.41 -41.47 44.77
CA VAL A 526 13.99 -41.65 46.13
C VAL A 526 14.24 -43.15 46.36
N PRO A 527 15.50 -43.60 46.61
CA PRO A 527 15.81 -45.01 46.83
C PRO A 527 15.03 -45.56 48.03
N ASP A 528 14.51 -46.79 47.91
CA ASP A 528 13.88 -47.50 49.02
C ASP A 528 14.93 -47.86 50.09
N LEU A 529 15.17 -46.94 51.01
CA LEU A 529 16.12 -47.04 52.13
C LEU A 529 15.64 -47.98 53.25
N SER A 530 14.64 -48.82 52.98
CA SER A 530 14.13 -49.83 53.90
C SER A 530 15.25 -50.74 54.45
N GLY A 531 16.30 -51.00 53.66
CA GLY A 531 17.48 -51.78 54.06
C GLY A 531 18.44 -51.08 55.05
N GLU A 532 18.72 -49.79 54.85
CA GLU A 532 19.70 -49.05 55.68
C GLU A 532 19.13 -48.69 57.07
N ILE A 533 17.81 -48.48 57.13
CA ILE A 533 17.05 -48.22 58.36
C ILE A 533 16.93 -49.50 59.21
N GLN A 534 16.75 -50.68 58.60
CA GLN A 534 16.75 -51.97 59.32
C GLN A 534 18.13 -52.32 59.91
N ALA A 535 19.22 -51.98 59.21
CA ALA A 535 20.58 -52.23 59.68
C ALA A 535 20.92 -51.39 60.94
N LYS A 536 20.53 -50.11 60.96
CA LYS A 536 20.69 -49.26 62.15
C LYS A 536 19.76 -49.67 63.30
N GLN A 537 18.56 -50.18 63.00
CA GLN A 537 17.63 -50.71 64.02
C GLN A 537 18.18 -51.91 64.80
N ARG A 538 18.90 -52.84 64.14
CA ARG A 538 19.49 -53.99 64.83
C ARG A 538 20.53 -53.58 65.86
N SER A 539 21.35 -52.56 65.57
CA SER A 539 22.36 -52.05 66.50
C SER A 539 21.75 -51.34 67.72
N LEU A 540 20.70 -50.54 67.52
CA LEU A 540 19.99 -49.83 68.59
C LEU A 540 19.17 -50.77 69.49
N ALA A 541 18.49 -51.76 68.90
CA ALA A 541 17.75 -52.76 69.66
C ALA A 541 18.66 -53.67 70.49
N LEU A 542 19.86 -53.99 69.98
CA LEU A 542 20.87 -54.75 70.73
C LEU A 542 21.43 -53.93 71.90
N ALA A 543 21.76 -52.66 71.67
CA ALA A 543 22.24 -51.75 72.71
C ALA A 543 21.19 -51.52 73.82
N MET A 544 19.92 -51.34 73.46
CA MET A 544 18.82 -51.23 74.44
C MET A 544 18.64 -52.50 75.28
N ARG A 545 18.79 -53.69 74.69
CA ARG A 545 18.74 -54.97 75.41
C ARG A 545 19.92 -55.12 76.37
N ILE A 546 21.11 -54.66 75.99
CA ILE A 546 22.30 -54.66 76.85
C ILE A 546 22.10 -53.71 78.04
N VAL A 547 21.59 -52.49 77.82
CA VAL A 547 21.32 -51.51 78.88
C VAL A 547 20.21 -51.99 79.84
N LEU A 548 19.14 -52.59 79.32
CA LEU A 548 18.08 -53.19 80.14
C LEU A 548 18.60 -54.40 80.93
N GLY A 549 19.39 -55.27 80.29
CA GLY A 549 20.02 -56.42 80.94
C GLY A 549 20.95 -55.98 82.07
N ALA A 550 21.79 -54.97 81.83
CA ALA A 550 22.67 -54.39 82.86
C ALA A 550 21.86 -53.83 84.04
N PHE A 551 20.78 -53.08 83.77
CA PHE A 551 19.89 -52.58 84.82
C PHE A 551 19.28 -53.71 85.66
N LEU A 552 18.74 -54.76 85.03
CA LEU A 552 18.16 -55.90 85.74
C LEU A 552 19.21 -56.65 86.58
N VAL A 553 20.44 -56.77 86.08
CA VAL A 553 21.55 -57.37 86.83
C VAL A 553 21.93 -56.52 88.05
N PHE A 554 22.05 -55.20 87.89
CA PHE A 554 22.35 -54.30 89.00
C PHE A 554 21.21 -54.24 90.03
N LEU A 555 19.95 -54.30 89.58
CA LEU A 555 18.79 -54.37 90.45
C LEU A 555 18.76 -55.69 91.23
N ALA A 556 19.03 -56.82 90.56
CA ALA A 556 19.14 -58.12 91.21
C ALA A 556 20.30 -58.16 92.22
N ALA A 557 21.44 -57.55 91.89
CA ALA A 557 22.57 -57.42 92.81
C ALA A 557 22.20 -56.58 94.04
N ASP A 558 21.49 -55.46 93.87
CA ASP A 558 21.01 -54.61 94.96
C ASP A 558 20.02 -55.37 95.87
N ILE A 559 19.11 -56.15 95.29
CA ILE A 559 18.18 -57.02 96.04
C ILE A 559 18.94 -58.09 96.83
N VAL A 560 19.92 -58.76 96.22
CA VAL A 560 20.73 -59.80 96.89
C VAL A 560 21.53 -59.22 98.06
N VAL A 561 22.08 -58.02 97.88
CA VAL A 561 22.82 -57.32 98.94
C VAL A 561 21.88 -56.88 100.08
N ALA A 562 20.66 -56.43 99.76
CA ALA A 562 19.64 -56.09 100.75
C ALA A 562 19.14 -57.31 101.55
N VAL A 563 18.93 -58.46 100.89
CA VAL A 563 18.46 -59.71 101.55
C VAL A 563 19.51 -60.30 102.49
N LYS A 564 20.80 -60.04 102.25
CA LYS A 564 21.91 -60.50 103.11
C LYS A 564 22.20 -59.56 104.28
N ASP A 565 21.37 -58.53 104.53
CA ASP A 565 21.55 -57.49 105.56
C ASP A 565 22.89 -56.74 105.48
N LEU A 566 23.57 -56.74 104.32
CA LEU A 566 24.82 -55.98 104.13
C LEU A 566 24.57 -54.46 104.08
N ILE A 567 23.33 -54.02 103.84
CA ILE A 567 22.93 -52.61 103.74
C ILE A 567 21.55 -52.43 104.41
N LEU A 568 21.38 -51.35 105.18
CA LEU A 568 20.09 -50.93 105.74
C LEU A 568 19.05 -50.77 104.62
N VAL A 569 17.88 -51.42 104.74
CA VAL A 569 16.80 -51.47 103.73
C VAL A 569 16.46 -50.08 103.15
N LYS A 570 16.53 -49.03 103.97
CA LYS A 570 16.32 -47.64 103.53
C LYS A 570 17.30 -47.22 102.42
N HIS A 571 18.57 -47.59 102.48
CA HIS A 571 19.57 -47.22 101.47
C HIS A 571 19.44 -48.07 100.20
N ALA A 572 19.09 -49.35 100.30
CA ALA A 572 18.78 -50.18 99.13
C ALA A 572 17.61 -49.62 98.32
N VAL A 573 16.54 -49.13 98.98
CA VAL A 573 15.42 -48.47 98.27
C VAL A 573 15.88 -47.22 97.51
N TRP A 574 16.75 -46.39 98.09
CA TRP A 574 17.28 -45.20 97.40
C TRP A 574 18.24 -45.54 96.25
N ILE A 575 19.06 -46.59 96.40
CA ILE A 575 19.94 -47.09 95.32
C ILE A 575 19.10 -47.61 94.17
N GLY A 576 18.07 -48.42 94.44
CA GLY A 576 17.13 -48.90 93.42
C GLY A 576 16.40 -47.77 92.68
N ILE A 577 15.94 -46.73 93.38
CA ILE A 577 15.33 -45.54 92.77
C ILE A 577 16.35 -44.79 91.90
N GLY A 578 17.58 -44.60 92.39
CA GLY A 578 18.66 -43.95 91.64
C GLY A 578 19.04 -44.72 90.37
N LEU A 579 19.09 -46.06 90.45
CA LEU A 579 19.39 -46.94 89.33
C LEU A 579 18.29 -46.86 88.25
N LEU A 580 17.03 -46.80 88.69
CA LEU A 580 15.87 -46.63 87.80
C LEU A 580 15.91 -45.27 87.08
N LEU A 581 16.20 -44.20 87.81
CA LEU A 581 16.32 -42.85 87.23
C LEU A 581 17.49 -42.77 86.24
N LEU A 582 18.64 -43.35 86.58
CA LEU A 582 19.80 -43.39 85.68
C LEU A 582 19.48 -44.16 84.40
N TRP A 583 18.84 -45.32 84.52
CA TRP A 583 18.38 -46.09 83.38
C TRP A 583 17.42 -45.29 82.49
N LEU A 584 16.48 -44.56 83.10
CA LEU A 584 15.51 -43.73 82.39
C LEU A 584 16.18 -42.55 81.66
N ILE A 585 17.18 -41.93 82.28
CA ILE A 585 17.98 -40.84 81.68
C ILE A 585 18.82 -41.37 80.50
N VAL A 586 19.53 -42.48 80.66
CA VAL A 586 20.37 -43.08 79.60
C VAL A 586 19.51 -43.53 78.42
N THR A 587 18.38 -44.19 78.71
CA THR A 587 17.42 -44.62 77.67
C THR A 587 16.78 -43.43 76.96
N GLY A 588 16.47 -42.37 77.71
CA GLY A 588 15.98 -41.10 77.17
C GLY A 588 17.00 -40.43 76.25
N ALA A 589 18.25 -40.26 76.71
CA ALA A 589 19.34 -39.68 75.92
C ALA A 589 19.59 -40.45 74.63
N MET A 590 19.64 -41.78 74.68
CA MET A 590 19.83 -42.63 73.50
C MET A 590 18.69 -42.45 72.47
N PHE A 591 17.45 -42.33 72.95
CA PHE A 591 16.28 -42.05 72.12
C PHE A 591 16.35 -40.66 71.47
N PHE A 592 16.77 -39.63 72.22
CA PHE A 592 16.94 -38.27 71.68
C PHE A 592 17.99 -38.19 70.57
N THR A 593 19.13 -38.88 70.71
CA THR A 593 20.13 -38.97 69.63
C THR A 593 19.65 -39.77 68.42
N GLY A 594 18.84 -40.81 68.62
CA GLY A 594 18.27 -41.62 67.52
C GLY A 594 17.15 -40.91 66.75
N GLN A 595 16.37 -40.05 67.39
CA GLN A 595 15.23 -39.37 66.76
C GLN A 595 15.60 -38.14 65.93
N ARG A 596 16.70 -37.44 66.24
CA ARG A 596 17.16 -36.28 65.44
C ARG A 596 17.42 -36.64 63.97
N ALA A 597 17.91 -37.86 63.70
CA ALA A 597 18.11 -38.36 62.34
C ALA A 597 16.79 -38.62 61.60
N LEU A 598 15.75 -39.10 62.30
CA LEU A 598 14.44 -39.42 61.72
C LEU A 598 13.64 -38.15 61.38
N PHE A 599 13.65 -37.14 62.25
CA PHE A 599 12.99 -35.87 61.98
C PHE A 599 13.69 -35.04 60.90
N GLY A 600 15.04 -35.09 60.86
CA GLY A 600 15.79 -34.53 59.74
C GLY A 600 15.36 -35.13 58.39
N GLU A 601 15.07 -36.43 58.37
CA GLU A 601 14.63 -37.13 57.17
C GLU A 601 13.14 -36.87 56.82
N LEU A 602 12.26 -36.76 57.82
CA LEU A 602 10.86 -36.32 57.64
C LEU A 602 10.75 -34.88 57.13
N HIS A 603 11.62 -33.98 57.61
CA HIS A 603 11.71 -32.61 57.10
C HIS A 603 12.25 -32.56 55.68
N ARG A 604 13.29 -33.35 55.35
CA ARG A 604 13.73 -33.50 53.94
C ARG A 604 12.59 -33.95 53.04
N ARG A 605 11.75 -34.88 53.49
CA ARG A 605 10.57 -35.33 52.73
C ARG A 605 9.49 -34.26 52.58
N ARG A 606 9.19 -33.46 53.61
CA ARG A 606 8.23 -32.34 53.50
C ARG A 606 8.73 -31.24 52.57
N VAL A 607 10.01 -30.87 52.70
CA VAL A 607 10.64 -29.88 51.82
C VAL A 607 10.67 -30.39 50.38
N ALA A 608 11.02 -31.67 50.14
CA ALA A 608 10.98 -32.28 48.82
C ALA A 608 9.56 -32.34 48.22
N ALA A 609 8.55 -32.67 49.03
CA ALA A 609 7.15 -32.70 48.59
C ALA A 609 6.61 -31.30 48.26
N GLY A 610 6.91 -30.29 49.08
CA GLY A 610 6.54 -28.89 48.81
C GLY A 610 7.23 -28.33 47.57
N GLN A 611 8.51 -28.67 47.37
CA GLN A 611 9.25 -28.33 46.15
C GLN A 611 8.66 -29.02 44.91
N ALA A 612 8.25 -30.28 45.02
CA ALA A 612 7.64 -31.01 43.91
C ALA A 612 6.31 -30.38 43.46
N GLU A 613 5.47 -29.90 44.39
CA GLU A 613 4.21 -29.25 44.03
C GLU A 613 4.42 -27.89 43.37
N VAL A 614 5.32 -27.06 43.90
CA VAL A 614 5.71 -25.78 43.28
C VAL A 614 6.32 -26.01 41.90
N ASN A 615 7.15 -27.04 41.73
CA ASN A 615 7.72 -27.39 40.44
C ASN A 615 6.65 -27.83 39.42
N ARG A 616 5.57 -28.50 39.85
CA ARG A 616 4.45 -28.85 38.97
C ARG A 616 3.67 -27.62 38.52
N GLU A 617 3.39 -26.68 39.44
CA GLU A 617 2.73 -25.43 39.10
C GLU A 617 3.58 -24.59 38.14
N ASN A 618 4.88 -24.46 38.42
CA ASN A 618 5.82 -23.80 37.52
C ASN A 618 5.94 -24.51 36.17
N LEU A 619 5.89 -25.84 36.12
CA LEU A 619 5.91 -26.61 34.87
C LEU A 619 4.69 -26.28 34.01
N ARG A 620 3.50 -26.18 34.62
CA ARG A 620 2.28 -25.76 33.92
C ARG A 620 2.40 -24.35 33.35
N HIS A 621 2.86 -23.40 34.16
CA HIS A 621 3.08 -22.03 33.69
C HIS A 621 4.12 -21.97 32.56
N ALA A 622 5.25 -22.66 32.71
CA ALA A 622 6.32 -22.69 31.71
C ALA A 622 5.87 -23.38 30.40
N SER A 623 5.09 -24.46 30.47
CA SER A 623 4.53 -25.11 29.26
C SER A 623 3.52 -24.22 28.53
N ASN A 624 2.67 -23.51 29.27
CA ASN A 624 1.72 -22.55 28.68
C ASN A 624 2.45 -21.34 28.07
N ASP A 625 3.50 -20.84 28.73
CA ASP A 625 4.34 -19.75 28.22
C ASP A 625 5.07 -20.19 26.94
N LEU A 626 5.63 -21.40 26.92
CA LEU A 626 6.29 -21.96 25.73
C LEU A 626 5.32 -22.03 24.55
N LYS A 627 4.10 -22.55 24.77
CA LYS A 627 3.04 -22.57 23.75
C LYS A 627 2.77 -21.17 23.20
N ARG A 628 2.51 -20.18 24.08
CA ARG A 628 2.25 -18.79 23.68
C ARG A 628 3.41 -18.17 22.92
N LEU A 629 4.65 -18.41 23.35
CA LEU A 629 5.85 -17.90 22.70
C LEU A 629 6.03 -18.50 21.31
N THR A 630 5.78 -19.80 21.13
CA THR A 630 5.83 -20.45 19.82
C THR A 630 4.70 -19.99 18.89
N GLU A 631 3.49 -19.79 19.41
CA GLU A 631 2.37 -19.19 18.66
C GLU A 631 2.71 -17.75 18.24
N THR A 632 3.21 -16.94 19.17
CA THR A 632 3.65 -15.56 18.92
C THR A 632 4.73 -15.53 17.84
N TYR A 633 5.68 -16.47 17.85
CA TYR A 633 6.70 -16.58 16.81
C TYR A 633 6.08 -16.83 15.43
N GLY A 634 5.11 -17.75 15.34
CA GLY A 634 4.36 -18.00 14.10
C GLY A 634 3.62 -16.76 13.58
N HIS A 635 2.93 -16.02 14.46
CA HIS A 635 2.27 -14.76 14.09
C HIS A 635 3.30 -13.71 13.65
N TYR A 636 4.40 -13.57 14.38
CA TYR A 636 5.49 -12.64 14.09
C TYR A 636 6.09 -12.90 12.69
N LEU A 637 6.26 -14.16 12.27
CA LEU A 637 6.77 -14.47 10.94
C LEU A 637 5.86 -13.93 9.83
N VAL A 638 4.55 -14.18 9.94
CA VAL A 638 3.58 -13.73 8.91
C VAL A 638 3.45 -12.21 8.91
N TRP A 639 3.38 -11.58 10.09
CA TRP A 639 3.32 -10.12 10.19
C TRP A 639 4.62 -9.44 9.78
N SER A 640 5.77 -10.10 9.89
CA SER A 640 7.04 -9.58 9.35
C SER A 640 6.99 -9.47 7.83
N ARG A 641 6.46 -10.48 7.14
CA ARG A 641 6.28 -10.49 5.68
C ARG A 641 5.33 -9.39 5.24
N ILE A 642 4.19 -9.26 5.93
CA ILE A 642 3.17 -8.22 5.66
C ILE A 642 3.74 -6.82 5.88
N ALA A 643 4.38 -6.57 7.03
CA ALA A 643 4.97 -5.27 7.35
C ALA A 643 6.11 -4.93 6.38
N GLY A 644 6.93 -5.92 6.02
CA GLY A 644 7.99 -5.79 5.03
C GLY A 644 7.48 -5.35 3.66
N ALA A 645 6.45 -6.03 3.14
CA ALA A 645 5.82 -5.64 1.88
C ALA A 645 5.19 -4.23 1.95
N ALA A 646 4.51 -3.92 3.06
CA ALA A 646 3.87 -2.61 3.26
C ALA A 646 4.87 -1.45 3.35
N ILE A 647 5.98 -1.63 4.06
CA ILE A 647 7.02 -0.59 4.24
C ILE A 647 7.89 -0.45 2.99
N ALA A 648 8.16 -1.55 2.29
CA ALA A 648 8.93 -1.50 1.05
C ALA A 648 8.17 -0.73 -0.05
N GLN A 649 6.86 -0.92 -0.16
CA GLN A 649 6.02 -0.32 -1.21
C GLN A 649 4.73 0.27 -0.63
N PRO A 650 4.76 1.34 0.19
CA PRO A 650 3.58 1.87 0.85
C PRO A 650 2.52 2.42 -0.12
N PHE A 651 2.94 2.80 -1.33
CA PHE A 651 2.06 3.38 -2.35
C PHE A 651 1.80 2.45 -3.55
N GLY A 652 2.25 1.20 -3.44
CA GLY A 652 2.25 0.27 -4.56
C GLY A 652 3.60 0.18 -5.29
N PRO A 653 3.66 -0.68 -6.32
CA PRO A 653 4.83 -0.74 -7.19
C PRO A 653 5.05 0.61 -7.89
N ALA A 654 6.32 0.94 -8.14
CA ALA A 654 6.68 2.15 -8.87
C ALA A 654 5.94 2.20 -10.23
N PRO A 655 5.30 3.32 -10.58
CA PRO A 655 4.62 3.45 -11.87
C PRO A 655 5.62 3.23 -13.02
N GLN A 656 5.37 2.25 -13.88
CA GLN A 656 6.22 2.01 -15.05
C GLN A 656 6.08 3.14 -16.07
N VAL A 657 7.15 3.89 -16.31
CA VAL A 657 7.18 4.99 -17.29
C VAL A 657 6.84 4.46 -18.67
N ALA A 658 5.68 4.85 -19.20
CA ALA A 658 5.30 4.49 -20.56
C ALA A 658 6.17 5.29 -21.54
N PRO A 659 6.57 4.71 -22.69
CA PRO A 659 7.32 5.44 -23.70
C PRO A 659 6.51 6.61 -24.25
N ASP A 660 7.21 7.71 -24.53
CA ASP A 660 6.65 8.96 -25.01
C ASP A 660 5.80 8.76 -26.29
N PRO A 661 4.62 9.41 -26.39
CA PRO A 661 4.01 9.61 -27.69
C PRO A 661 4.93 10.52 -28.52
N GLU A 662 5.23 10.12 -29.76
CA GLU A 662 6.00 10.99 -30.65
C GLU A 662 5.22 12.27 -30.99
N PRO A 663 5.86 13.45 -31.01
CA PRO A 663 5.22 14.66 -31.48
C PRO A 663 4.70 14.50 -32.91
N ILE A 664 3.52 15.07 -33.18
CA ILE A 664 2.92 15.04 -34.50
C ILE A 664 3.83 15.80 -35.49
N SER A 665 4.36 15.08 -36.48
CA SER A 665 5.39 15.57 -37.41
C SER A 665 4.83 16.27 -38.66
N ALA A 666 3.59 15.97 -39.04
CA ALA A 666 2.95 16.53 -40.24
C ALA A 666 1.41 16.57 -40.10
N GLY A 667 0.74 17.27 -41.02
CA GLY A 667 -0.73 17.29 -41.10
C GLY A 667 -1.44 18.35 -40.24
N LEU A 668 -0.69 19.22 -39.57
CA LEU A 668 -1.22 20.37 -38.82
C LEU A 668 -0.90 21.69 -39.54
N PRO A 669 -1.86 22.63 -39.66
CA PRO A 669 -1.61 23.98 -40.19
C PRO A 669 -0.75 24.83 -39.24
N MET A 670 -0.18 25.95 -39.69
CA MET A 670 0.71 26.78 -38.88
C MET A 670 0.02 27.36 -37.64
N ALA A 671 -1.28 27.63 -37.74
CA ALA A 671 -2.12 28.10 -36.65
C ALA A 671 -2.38 27.04 -35.56
N THR A 672 -2.12 25.75 -35.81
CA THR A 672 -2.32 24.64 -34.88
C THR A 672 -1.01 23.98 -34.52
N ARG A 673 -0.72 23.83 -33.22
CA ARG A 673 0.47 23.09 -32.76
C ARG A 673 0.12 22.19 -31.60
N PHE A 674 0.51 20.94 -31.73
CA PHE A 674 0.51 19.99 -30.64
C PHE A 674 1.93 19.48 -30.37
N GLY A 675 2.28 19.40 -29.09
CA GLY A 675 3.62 19.00 -28.66
C GLY A 675 3.62 18.09 -27.44
N VAL A 676 4.82 17.73 -27.03
CA VAL A 676 5.08 16.91 -25.84
C VAL A 676 6.01 17.70 -24.93
N ALA A 677 5.64 17.85 -23.67
CA ALA A 677 6.49 18.50 -22.68
C ALA A 677 7.82 17.75 -22.57
N GLU A 678 8.93 18.47 -22.67
CA GLU A 678 10.24 17.84 -22.53
C GLU A 678 10.60 17.70 -21.04
N VAL A 679 11.01 16.50 -20.65
CA VAL A 679 11.51 16.24 -19.30
C VAL A 679 12.80 17.00 -19.06
N GLN A 680 12.81 17.78 -17.98
CA GLN A 680 14.02 18.41 -17.45
C GLN A 680 14.38 17.76 -16.12
N PRO A 681 15.40 16.87 -16.08
CA PRO A 681 15.74 16.11 -14.89
C PRO A 681 15.95 16.99 -13.64
N ASP A 682 16.63 18.14 -13.80
CA ASP A 682 16.88 19.07 -12.71
C ASP A 682 15.59 19.67 -12.12
N GLN A 683 14.61 20.01 -12.96
CA GLN A 683 13.33 20.56 -12.51
C GLN A 683 12.47 19.47 -11.86
N VAL A 684 12.45 18.27 -12.44
CA VAL A 684 11.77 17.11 -11.85
C VAL A 684 12.34 16.80 -10.46
N SER A 685 13.66 16.73 -10.30
CA SER A 685 14.28 16.48 -8.99
C SER A 685 13.95 17.55 -7.96
N ARG A 686 13.96 18.84 -8.34
CA ARG A 686 13.57 19.94 -7.43
C ARG A 686 12.10 19.88 -7.05
N ALA A 687 11.23 19.58 -8.01
CA ALA A 687 9.80 19.42 -7.77
C ALA A 687 9.52 18.24 -6.84
N VAL A 688 10.16 17.10 -7.07
CA VAL A 688 10.07 15.92 -6.20
C VAL A 688 10.47 16.29 -4.78
N VAL A 689 11.62 16.92 -4.55
CA VAL A 689 12.06 17.33 -3.20
C VAL A 689 11.04 18.25 -2.53
N THR A 690 10.52 19.23 -3.28
CA THR A 690 9.54 20.20 -2.76
C THR A 690 8.22 19.53 -2.38
N ILE A 691 7.68 18.70 -3.28
CA ILE A 691 6.42 17.97 -3.07
C ILE A 691 6.58 16.99 -1.91
N ARG A 692 7.67 16.21 -1.86
CA ARG A 692 7.94 15.25 -0.78
C ARG A 692 8.02 15.94 0.58
N ARG A 693 8.64 17.13 0.67
CA ARG A 693 8.72 17.90 1.92
C ARG A 693 7.34 18.31 2.47
N ASP A 694 6.39 18.62 1.59
CA ASP A 694 5.06 19.06 1.98
C ASP A 694 4.11 17.87 2.25
N LEU A 695 4.31 16.77 1.51
CA LEU A 695 3.52 15.54 1.58
C LEU A 695 3.86 14.69 2.82
N TYR A 696 5.16 14.45 3.07
CA TYR A 696 5.60 13.54 4.13
C TYR A 696 5.68 14.25 5.48
N ARG A 697 4.64 14.06 6.29
CA ARG A 697 4.58 14.53 7.68
C ARG A 697 4.82 13.36 8.64
N ILE A 698 5.12 13.66 9.90
CA ILE A 698 5.19 12.63 10.95
C ILE A 698 3.91 11.79 10.93
N GLY A 699 4.05 10.45 10.91
CA GLY A 699 2.90 9.54 10.84
C GLY A 699 2.35 9.30 9.42
N TRP A 700 3.09 9.63 8.36
CA TRP A 700 2.58 9.49 6.99
C TRP A 700 2.26 8.05 6.57
N MET A 701 2.79 7.02 7.26
CA MET A 701 2.50 5.61 6.96
C MET A 701 1.10 5.18 7.39
N THR A 702 0.40 5.93 8.26
CA THR A 702 -0.92 5.54 8.77
C THR A 702 -1.94 5.36 7.64
N VAL A 703 -2.06 6.34 6.75
CA VAL A 703 -3.04 6.31 5.65
C VAL A 703 -2.81 5.14 4.67
N PRO A 704 -1.60 4.94 4.10
CA PRO A 704 -1.36 3.80 3.21
C PRO A 704 -1.54 2.46 3.92
N TRP A 705 -1.19 2.34 5.20
CA TRP A 705 -1.40 1.13 6.00
C TRP A 705 -2.89 0.79 6.21
N GLU A 706 -3.68 1.78 6.62
CA GLU A 706 -5.12 1.59 6.84
C GLU A 706 -5.85 1.23 5.54
N GLN A 707 -5.45 1.82 4.42
CA GLN A 707 -5.99 1.45 3.10
C GLN A 707 -5.61 0.03 2.70
N LEU A 708 -4.35 -0.36 2.91
CA LEU A 708 -3.89 -1.71 2.63
C LEU A 708 -4.67 -2.75 3.44
N LEU A 709 -4.93 -2.47 4.72
CA LEU A 709 -5.77 -3.32 5.58
C LEU A 709 -7.23 -3.35 5.11
N ALA A 710 -7.81 -2.20 4.76
CA ALA A 710 -9.20 -2.13 4.29
C ALA A 710 -9.44 -2.92 3.00
N GLU A 711 -8.42 -3.01 2.13
CA GLU A 711 -8.48 -3.77 0.87
C GLU A 711 -8.20 -5.26 1.05
N ALA A 712 -7.71 -5.71 2.22
CA ALA A 712 -7.25 -7.07 2.43
C ALA A 712 -8.30 -8.12 2.06
N GLY A 713 -9.55 -7.95 2.50
CA GLY A 713 -10.63 -8.91 2.23
C GLY A 713 -10.94 -9.06 0.73
N ALA A 714 -11.00 -7.96 -0.01
CA ALA A 714 -11.22 -7.97 -1.46
C ALA A 714 -10.06 -8.63 -2.22
N ARG A 715 -8.82 -8.44 -1.73
CA ARG A 715 -7.61 -8.98 -2.35
C ARG A 715 -7.38 -10.47 -2.07
N ILE A 716 -7.85 -10.98 -0.93
CA ILE A 716 -7.85 -12.42 -0.62
C ILE A 716 -8.83 -13.19 -1.53
N GLY A 717 -9.91 -12.53 -1.96
CA GLY A 717 -10.93 -13.11 -2.85
C GLY A 717 -12.20 -13.52 -2.10
N PRO A 718 -13.01 -14.46 -2.63
CA PRO A 718 -14.32 -14.81 -2.08
C PRO A 718 -14.31 -15.27 -0.61
N ASP A 719 -13.25 -15.97 -0.20
CA ASP A 719 -13.06 -16.45 1.17
C ASP A 719 -12.77 -15.32 2.17
N GLY A 720 -12.43 -14.12 1.68
CA GLY A 720 -12.09 -12.93 2.46
C GLY A 720 -13.29 -12.12 2.96
N TYR A 721 -14.54 -12.59 2.78
CA TYR A 721 -15.74 -11.83 3.16
C TYR A 721 -15.73 -11.33 4.62
N GLU A 722 -15.33 -12.18 5.56
CA GLU A 722 -15.26 -11.79 6.98
C GLU A 722 -14.19 -10.73 7.27
N VAL A 723 -13.11 -10.73 6.48
CA VAL A 723 -12.03 -9.73 6.55
C VAL A 723 -12.50 -8.41 5.95
N SER A 724 -13.30 -8.45 4.87
CA SER A 724 -13.88 -7.25 4.24
C SER A 724 -14.79 -6.48 5.20
N GLU A 725 -15.57 -7.15 6.05
CA GLU A 725 -16.41 -6.48 7.06
C GLU A 725 -15.59 -5.94 8.25
N ARG A 726 -14.57 -6.67 8.69
CA ARG A 726 -13.74 -6.32 9.85
C ARG A 726 -12.26 -6.69 9.64
N PRO A 727 -11.47 -5.82 8.99
CA PRO A 727 -10.05 -6.07 8.68
C PRO A 727 -9.19 -6.36 9.92
N ASP A 728 -9.52 -5.72 11.05
CA ASP A 728 -8.85 -5.91 12.35
C ASP A 728 -8.80 -7.36 12.83
N ARG A 729 -9.71 -8.22 12.37
CA ARG A 729 -9.74 -9.64 12.74
C ARG A 729 -8.46 -10.37 12.34
N LEU A 730 -7.78 -9.92 11.28
CA LEU A 730 -6.53 -10.53 10.81
C LEU A 730 -5.48 -10.65 11.93
N PHE A 731 -5.43 -9.69 12.85
CA PHE A 731 -4.47 -9.70 13.97
C PHE A 731 -4.71 -10.84 14.97
N GLY A 732 -5.95 -11.32 15.09
CA GLY A 732 -6.31 -12.43 15.97
C GLY A 732 -6.35 -13.81 15.29
N MET A 733 -6.16 -13.87 13.97
CA MET A 733 -6.20 -15.13 13.23
C MET A 733 -4.91 -15.93 13.42
N ALA A 734 -5.02 -17.19 13.79
CA ALA A 734 -3.86 -18.07 13.93
C ALA A 734 -3.12 -18.24 12.59
N PRO A 735 -1.78 -18.27 12.60
CA PRO A 735 -0.99 -18.53 11.41
C PRO A 735 -1.21 -19.97 10.92
N GLY A 736 -1.14 -20.19 9.62
CA GLY A 736 -1.16 -21.53 9.04
C GLY A 736 -1.33 -21.53 7.52
N PRO A 737 -0.96 -22.62 6.82
CA PRO A 737 -0.95 -22.65 5.34
C PRO A 737 -2.31 -22.36 4.69
N GLN A 738 -3.41 -22.65 5.40
CA GLN A 738 -4.78 -22.41 4.94
C GLN A 738 -5.43 -21.19 5.60
N SER A 739 -4.71 -20.46 6.46
CA SER A 739 -5.25 -19.27 7.13
C SER A 739 -5.39 -18.11 6.16
N LEU A 740 -6.42 -17.27 6.36
CA LEU A 740 -6.61 -16.05 5.58
C LEU A 740 -5.45 -15.06 5.78
N LEU A 741 -4.82 -15.06 6.96
CA LEU A 741 -3.65 -14.25 7.27
C LEU A 741 -2.44 -14.63 6.40
N SER A 742 -2.12 -15.92 6.30
CA SER A 742 -1.02 -16.38 5.43
C SER A 742 -1.31 -16.13 3.95
N ARG A 743 -2.55 -16.37 3.49
CA ARG A 743 -2.95 -16.05 2.11
C ARG A 743 -2.80 -14.58 1.79
N TRP A 744 -3.13 -13.69 2.72
CA TRP A 744 -2.94 -12.26 2.53
C TRP A 744 -1.46 -11.89 2.41
N ALA A 745 -0.60 -12.46 3.27
CA ALA A 745 0.85 -12.29 3.13
C ALA A 745 1.36 -12.77 1.75
N ASP A 746 0.89 -13.93 1.27
CA ASP A 746 1.24 -14.44 -0.06
C ASP A 746 0.78 -13.49 -1.18
N VAL A 747 -0.43 -12.93 -1.07
CA VAL A 747 -0.95 -11.94 -2.03
C VAL A 747 -0.07 -10.70 -2.06
N LEU A 748 0.40 -10.21 -0.91
CA LEU A 748 1.28 -9.04 -0.85
C LEU A 748 2.66 -9.33 -1.46
N GLU A 749 3.23 -10.51 -1.24
CA GLU A 749 4.52 -10.88 -1.81
C GLU A 749 4.49 -11.06 -3.33
N HIS A 750 3.42 -11.66 -3.86
CA HIS A 750 3.33 -11.99 -5.29
C HIS A 750 2.71 -10.87 -6.13
N GLN A 751 1.76 -10.11 -5.57
CA GLN A 751 1.00 -9.09 -6.30
C GLN A 751 1.33 -7.66 -5.85
N GLY A 752 2.13 -7.48 -4.80
CA GLY A 752 2.47 -6.17 -4.22
C GLY A 752 1.38 -5.60 -3.31
N THR A 753 1.50 -4.35 -2.91
CA THR A 753 0.57 -3.65 -1.99
C THR A 753 -0.63 -3.00 -2.70
N GLY A 754 -0.64 -2.97 -4.04
CA GLY A 754 -1.69 -2.31 -4.84
C GLY A 754 -1.45 -0.81 -5.02
N THR A 755 -2.13 -0.17 -5.97
CA THR A 755 -1.84 1.23 -6.37
C THR A 755 -2.82 2.27 -5.82
N THR A 756 -3.81 1.88 -5.01
CA THR A 756 -4.89 2.77 -4.57
C THR A 756 -4.36 3.97 -3.78
N SER A 757 -3.55 3.73 -2.75
CA SER A 757 -2.98 4.79 -1.91
C SER A 757 -2.11 5.75 -2.73
N GLY A 758 -1.26 5.21 -3.62
CA GLY A 758 -0.44 6.01 -4.53
C GLY A 758 -1.26 6.83 -5.53
N ASN A 759 -2.35 6.27 -6.07
CA ASN A 759 -3.28 7.00 -6.94
C ASN A 759 -3.95 8.17 -6.21
N GLN A 760 -4.42 7.95 -4.98
CA GLN A 760 -5.10 9.00 -4.21
C GLN A 760 -4.16 10.15 -3.84
N ILE A 761 -2.95 9.84 -3.39
CA ILE A 761 -1.93 10.85 -3.10
C ILE A 761 -1.54 11.60 -4.37
N TRP A 762 -1.41 10.89 -5.50
CA TRP A 762 -1.12 11.56 -6.77
C TRP A 762 -2.23 12.52 -7.19
N GLN A 763 -3.51 12.13 -7.03
CA GLN A 763 -4.64 13.04 -7.29
C GLN A 763 -4.61 14.26 -6.36
N TYR A 764 -4.22 14.09 -5.10
CA TYR A 764 -4.02 15.22 -4.19
C TYR A 764 -2.91 16.18 -4.68
N VAL A 765 -1.76 15.63 -5.11
CA VAL A 765 -0.64 16.42 -5.68
C VAL A 765 -1.06 17.13 -6.96
N LEU A 766 -1.82 16.48 -7.84
CA LEU A 766 -2.35 17.14 -9.04
C LEU A 766 -3.24 18.33 -8.67
N GLY A 767 -4.06 18.19 -7.63
CA GLY A 767 -4.90 19.28 -7.12
C GLY A 767 -4.13 20.47 -6.53
N THR A 768 -2.88 20.29 -6.08
CA THR A 768 -2.06 21.40 -5.56
C THR A 768 -1.42 22.24 -6.66
N PHE A 769 -1.26 21.70 -7.87
CA PHE A 769 -0.71 22.43 -9.03
C PHE A 769 -1.61 23.55 -9.53
N ASP A 770 -2.92 23.49 -9.30
CA ASP A 770 -3.86 24.56 -9.66
C ASP A 770 -4.05 25.59 -8.53
N GLY A 771 -3.30 25.46 -7.43
CA GLY A 771 -3.36 26.36 -6.27
C GLY A 771 -1.98 26.72 -5.73
N PRO A 772 -1.59 26.25 -4.54
CA PRO A 772 -0.38 26.71 -3.84
C PRO A 772 0.93 26.37 -4.56
N GLN A 773 0.93 25.42 -5.50
CA GLN A 773 2.12 24.99 -6.24
C GLN A 773 2.04 25.34 -7.74
N ALA A 774 1.31 26.40 -8.10
CA ALA A 774 1.20 26.86 -9.49
C ALA A 774 2.55 27.24 -10.11
N GLU A 775 3.44 27.91 -9.38
CA GLU A 775 4.80 28.21 -9.86
C GLU A 775 5.60 26.94 -10.18
N LEU A 776 5.39 25.88 -9.39
CA LEU A 776 6.06 24.60 -9.62
C LEU A 776 5.55 23.94 -10.90
N LYS A 777 4.24 24.01 -11.16
CA LYS A 777 3.60 23.55 -12.40
C LYS A 777 4.25 24.19 -13.63
N GLU A 778 4.46 25.51 -13.59
CA GLU A 778 5.10 26.25 -14.69
C GLU A 778 6.58 25.86 -14.86
N SER A 779 7.30 25.66 -13.76
CA SER A 779 8.72 25.27 -13.81
C SER A 779 8.97 23.86 -14.39
N LEU A 780 7.97 22.98 -14.28
CA LEU A 780 8.03 21.61 -14.81
C LEU A 780 7.88 21.55 -16.33
N VAL A 781 7.27 22.57 -16.94
CA VAL A 781 6.96 22.59 -18.39
C VAL A 781 7.49 23.85 -19.04
N THR A 782 8.82 23.95 -19.16
CA THR A 782 9.47 25.12 -19.77
C THR A 782 9.86 24.93 -21.24
N GLN A 783 9.96 23.68 -21.70
CA GLN A 783 10.30 23.31 -23.08
C GLN A 783 9.27 22.31 -23.62
N VAL A 784 8.95 22.43 -24.91
CA VAL A 784 8.00 21.57 -25.60
C VAL A 784 8.64 21.06 -26.88
N ARG A 785 8.67 19.75 -27.04
CA ARG A 785 9.03 19.08 -28.29
C ARG A 785 7.87 19.13 -29.26
N VAL A 786 8.14 19.60 -30.47
CA VAL A 786 7.17 19.66 -31.58
C VAL A 786 7.74 18.98 -32.81
N GLY A 787 6.88 18.43 -33.65
CA GLY A 787 7.28 17.95 -34.95
C GLY A 787 7.71 19.11 -35.84
N ALA A 788 8.92 19.02 -36.40
CA ALA A 788 9.35 19.92 -37.47
C ALA A 788 9.11 19.15 -38.77
N GLY A 789 8.20 19.61 -39.62
CA GLY A 789 7.79 18.95 -40.89
C GLY A 789 8.88 18.85 -41.97
N GLY A 790 10.11 18.50 -41.59
CA GLY A 790 11.27 18.22 -42.44
C GLY A 790 12.12 17.05 -41.89
N PRO A 791 13.24 16.69 -42.53
CA PRO A 791 14.00 15.46 -42.24
C PRO A 791 14.66 15.38 -40.84
N ARG A 792 14.64 16.46 -40.05
CA ARG A 792 15.02 16.46 -38.63
C ARG A 792 13.73 16.40 -37.81
N GLY A 793 13.23 15.18 -37.61
CA GLY A 793 11.84 14.88 -37.26
C GLY A 793 11.24 15.43 -35.96
N VAL A 794 11.99 16.10 -35.08
CA VAL A 794 11.46 16.75 -33.85
C VAL A 794 12.38 17.92 -33.47
N THR A 795 11.81 19.05 -33.04
CA THR A 795 12.55 20.18 -32.46
C THR A 795 12.01 20.54 -31.09
N SER A 796 12.89 20.85 -30.14
CA SER A 796 12.49 21.45 -28.85
C SER A 796 12.45 22.96 -28.96
N GLN A 797 11.47 23.58 -28.31
CA GLN A 797 11.32 25.03 -28.25
C GLN A 797 10.80 25.48 -26.89
N PRO A 798 11.16 26.71 -26.44
CA PRO A 798 10.63 27.28 -25.20
C PRO A 798 9.11 27.38 -25.21
N MET A 799 8.49 27.24 -24.03
CA MET A 799 7.02 27.33 -23.87
C MET A 799 6.44 28.62 -24.47
N ALA A 800 7.11 29.76 -24.30
CA ALA A 800 6.65 31.04 -24.86
C ALA A 800 6.62 31.03 -26.41
N ASP A 801 7.64 30.44 -27.05
CA ASP A 801 7.72 30.32 -28.51
C ASP A 801 6.71 29.30 -29.06
N PHE A 802 6.47 28.22 -28.30
CA PHE A 802 5.41 27.27 -28.59
C PHE A 802 4.05 27.95 -28.58
N MET A 803 3.73 28.68 -27.50
CA MET A 803 2.44 29.36 -27.31
C MET A 803 2.21 30.49 -28.30
N ALA A 804 3.26 31.22 -28.71
CA ALA A 804 3.21 32.24 -29.75
C ALA A 804 2.08 33.28 -29.55
N ASN A 805 1.95 33.80 -28.32
CA ASN A 805 0.94 34.78 -27.87
C ASN A 805 -0.52 34.28 -27.83
N VAL A 806 -0.79 33.00 -28.04
CA VAL A 806 -2.16 32.43 -28.00
C VAL A 806 -2.74 32.46 -26.58
N ASP A 807 -1.89 32.35 -25.58
CA ASP A 807 -2.22 32.38 -24.15
C ASP A 807 -2.33 33.79 -23.56
N LEU A 808 -1.83 34.81 -24.26
CA LEU A 808 -1.86 36.23 -23.82
C LEU A 808 -3.09 36.99 -24.30
N ALA A 809 -3.85 36.46 -25.27
CA ALA A 809 -4.94 37.17 -25.93
C ALA A 809 -6.17 37.50 -25.04
N GLY A 810 -6.21 37.03 -23.79
CA GLY A 810 -7.20 37.46 -22.78
C GLY A 810 -6.81 38.74 -22.02
N GLN A 811 -5.57 39.19 -22.14
CA GLN A 811 -5.04 40.37 -21.44
C GLN A 811 -5.08 41.57 -22.39
N ALA A 812 -6.24 42.24 -22.41
CA ALA A 812 -6.47 43.43 -23.24
C ALA A 812 -5.36 44.47 -23.02
N GLY A 813 -4.48 44.64 -24.03
CA GLY A 813 -3.41 45.64 -24.03
C GLY A 813 -2.01 45.13 -24.41
N GLN A 814 -1.74 43.83 -24.39
CA GLN A 814 -0.40 43.31 -24.71
C GLN A 814 -0.17 43.01 -26.19
N VAL A 815 -1.23 42.76 -26.95
CA VAL A 815 -1.12 42.47 -28.38
C VAL A 815 -1.59 43.71 -29.15
N GLY A 816 -0.69 44.32 -29.93
CA GLY A 816 -0.96 45.54 -30.70
C GLY A 816 -2.13 45.40 -31.69
N PRO A 817 -2.51 46.46 -32.42
CA PRO A 817 -3.65 46.43 -33.34
C PRO A 817 -3.52 45.28 -34.34
N GLN A 818 -4.57 44.47 -34.47
CA GLN A 818 -4.57 43.28 -35.32
C GLN A 818 -5.60 43.39 -36.43
N SER A 819 -5.25 42.84 -37.59
CA SER A 819 -6.14 42.74 -38.73
C SER A 819 -6.09 41.36 -39.38
N PHE A 820 -7.19 41.03 -40.04
CA PHE A 820 -7.33 39.93 -40.99
C PHE A 820 -6.75 40.32 -42.34
N ASP A 821 -6.55 39.34 -43.23
CA ASP A 821 -6.28 39.62 -44.62
C ASP A 821 -7.55 40.12 -45.34
N GLY A 822 -7.38 41.16 -46.15
CA GLY A 822 -8.48 41.85 -46.84
C GLY A 822 -8.67 41.41 -48.29
N ALA A 823 -7.95 40.42 -48.80
CA ALA A 823 -7.99 40.05 -50.22
C ALA A 823 -9.39 39.54 -50.66
N VAL A 824 -10.15 38.94 -49.74
CA VAL A 824 -11.54 38.49 -49.97
C VAL A 824 -12.61 39.59 -49.81
N LEU A 825 -12.21 40.79 -49.36
CA LEU A 825 -13.09 41.93 -49.15
C LEU A 825 -13.05 42.90 -50.35
N SER A 826 -14.16 43.59 -50.62
CA SER A 826 -14.21 44.66 -51.61
C SER A 826 -13.27 45.81 -51.26
N VAL A 827 -12.95 46.65 -52.24
CA VAL A 827 -12.12 47.85 -52.01
C VAL A 827 -12.76 48.77 -50.96
N GLY A 828 -14.08 48.96 -51.03
CA GLY A 828 -14.83 49.76 -50.06
C GLY A 828 -14.76 49.20 -48.64
N ALA A 829 -14.88 47.88 -48.48
CA ALA A 829 -14.81 47.20 -47.20
C ALA A 829 -13.40 47.28 -46.57
N ARG A 830 -12.34 47.16 -47.38
CA ARG A 830 -10.95 47.35 -46.93
C ARG A 830 -10.72 48.76 -46.39
N MET A 831 -11.21 49.79 -47.08
CA MET A 831 -11.10 51.18 -46.66
C MET A 831 -11.96 51.49 -45.41
N GLY A 832 -13.06 50.77 -45.23
CA GLY A 832 -13.98 50.86 -44.08
C GLY A 832 -13.51 50.17 -42.79
N SER A 833 -12.23 49.78 -42.68
CA SER A 833 -11.66 49.09 -41.51
C SER A 833 -12.31 47.72 -41.18
N ARG A 834 -12.97 47.07 -42.15
CA ARG A 834 -13.59 45.73 -41.96
C ARG A 834 -12.60 44.60 -41.69
N THR A 835 -11.32 44.84 -41.92
CA THR A 835 -10.24 43.91 -41.60
C THR A 835 -9.85 43.92 -40.13
N ALA A 836 -10.36 44.83 -39.29
CA ALA A 836 -9.98 44.91 -37.89
C ALA A 836 -10.49 43.69 -37.09
N VAL A 837 -9.63 43.16 -36.20
CA VAL A 837 -10.07 42.20 -35.18
C VAL A 837 -10.78 42.98 -34.07
N THR A 838 -12.05 42.69 -33.83
CA THR A 838 -12.87 43.42 -32.85
C THR A 838 -13.26 42.60 -31.63
N GLN A 839 -13.24 41.27 -31.76
CA GLN A 839 -13.49 40.35 -30.66
C GLN A 839 -12.43 39.26 -30.61
N GLN A 840 -11.96 38.96 -29.40
CA GLN A 840 -11.10 37.82 -29.11
C GLN A 840 -11.81 36.92 -28.09
N TRP A 841 -11.88 35.64 -28.39
CA TRP A 841 -12.42 34.62 -27.49
C TRP A 841 -11.33 33.59 -27.25
N SER A 842 -11.00 33.34 -25.98
CA SER A 842 -9.98 32.36 -25.59
C SER A 842 -10.54 31.41 -24.56
N ARG A 843 -10.22 30.12 -24.72
CA ARG A 843 -10.49 29.07 -23.74
C ARG A 843 -9.29 28.16 -23.62
N GLY A 844 -8.98 27.81 -22.38
CA GLY A 844 -7.99 26.80 -22.04
C GLY A 844 -8.63 25.67 -21.27
N SER A 845 -8.10 24.47 -21.45
CA SER A 845 -8.39 23.29 -20.64
C SER A 845 -7.07 22.67 -20.21
N GLY A 846 -7.01 22.25 -18.96
CA GLY A 846 -5.85 21.59 -18.37
C GLY A 846 -6.26 20.27 -17.74
N SER A 847 -5.42 19.26 -17.89
CA SER A 847 -5.55 17.99 -17.20
C SER A 847 -4.18 17.61 -16.68
N GLY A 848 -4.01 17.69 -15.36
CA GLY A 848 -2.67 17.61 -14.75
C GLY A 848 -1.75 18.74 -15.22
N LEU A 849 -0.61 18.37 -15.78
CA LEU A 849 0.37 19.27 -16.41
C LEU A 849 0.08 19.50 -17.90
N ALA A 850 -0.73 18.66 -18.55
CA ALA A 850 -1.13 18.86 -19.93
C ALA A 850 -2.07 20.08 -20.08
N ARG A 851 -1.99 20.76 -21.22
CA ARG A 851 -2.79 21.96 -21.49
C ARG A 851 -3.14 22.08 -22.96
N THR A 852 -4.38 22.47 -23.23
CA THR A 852 -4.87 22.89 -24.56
C THR A 852 -5.46 24.29 -24.45
N VAL A 853 -5.15 25.18 -25.39
CA VAL A 853 -5.65 26.56 -25.49
C VAL A 853 -6.10 26.81 -26.91
N VAL A 854 -7.29 27.37 -27.05
CA VAL A 854 -7.87 27.82 -28.32
C VAL A 854 -8.13 29.31 -28.23
N LEU A 855 -7.67 30.05 -29.23
CA LEU A 855 -7.97 31.46 -29.44
C LEU A 855 -8.73 31.61 -30.76
N VAL A 856 -9.92 32.18 -30.71
CA VAL A 856 -10.70 32.59 -31.88
C VAL A 856 -10.74 34.10 -31.94
N GLN A 857 -10.43 34.66 -33.10
CA GLN A 857 -10.51 36.09 -33.36
C GLN A 857 -11.59 36.34 -34.38
N LEU A 858 -12.47 37.30 -34.08
CA LEU A 858 -13.61 37.66 -34.90
C LEU A 858 -13.56 39.14 -35.27
N GLY A 859 -13.96 39.45 -36.51
CA GLY A 859 -14.21 40.80 -36.95
C GLY A 859 -15.63 41.26 -36.66
N ASP A 860 -15.88 42.52 -37.00
CA ASP A 860 -17.22 43.09 -37.01
C ASP A 860 -18.07 42.49 -38.13
N GLY A 861 -19.38 42.54 -37.94
CA GLY A 861 -20.34 42.15 -38.96
C GLY A 861 -20.38 43.16 -40.11
N PHE A 862 -20.38 42.67 -41.34
CA PHE A 862 -20.58 43.46 -42.55
C PHE A 862 -21.56 42.75 -43.51
N PRO A 863 -22.29 43.49 -44.36
CA PRO A 863 -23.20 42.90 -45.34
C PRO A 863 -22.47 42.01 -46.36
N ASP A 864 -23.10 40.94 -46.84
CA ASP A 864 -22.46 40.01 -47.78
C ASP A 864 -22.00 40.65 -49.10
N TYR A 865 -22.68 41.69 -49.60
CA TYR A 865 -22.23 42.43 -50.80
C TYR A 865 -20.87 43.16 -50.64
N GLU A 866 -20.35 43.31 -49.42
CA GLU A 866 -19.00 43.85 -49.18
C GLU A 866 -17.87 42.82 -49.46
N LEU A 867 -18.21 41.60 -49.89
CA LEU A 867 -17.25 40.59 -50.35
C LEU A 867 -16.81 40.85 -51.79
N ALA A 868 -15.51 40.69 -52.07
CA ALA A 868 -14.94 40.98 -53.40
C ALA A 868 -15.60 40.16 -54.53
N MET A 869 -15.96 38.91 -54.25
CA MET A 869 -16.64 38.03 -55.20
C MET A 869 -18.08 38.47 -55.53
N LEU A 870 -18.66 39.40 -54.77
CA LEU A 870 -20.01 39.92 -54.99
C LEU A 870 -20.02 41.37 -55.50
N ASP A 871 -18.85 42.00 -55.57
CA ASP A 871 -18.67 43.37 -55.99
C ASP A 871 -18.69 43.47 -57.53
N GLN A 872 -19.89 43.37 -58.11
CA GLN A 872 -20.12 43.51 -59.56
C GLN A 872 -20.74 44.86 -59.97
N SER A 873 -20.77 45.86 -59.09
CA SER A 873 -21.26 47.19 -59.47
C SER A 873 -20.11 48.18 -59.54
N LEU A 874 -19.57 48.42 -60.76
CA LEU A 874 -19.31 49.78 -61.30
C LEU A 874 -18.59 49.88 -62.68
N ASP A 875 -18.42 48.83 -63.48
CA ASP A 875 -17.84 48.95 -64.84
C ASP A 875 -18.74 48.43 -65.97
N ALA A 876 -19.90 49.07 -66.17
CA ALA A 876 -20.62 49.00 -67.45
C ALA A 876 -21.18 50.40 -67.80
N PRO A 877 -20.59 51.14 -68.76
CA PRO A 877 -21.18 52.38 -69.21
C PRO A 877 -22.49 52.09 -69.96
N GLN A 878 -23.61 52.52 -69.39
CA GLN A 878 -24.90 52.52 -70.06
C GLN A 878 -24.85 53.48 -71.25
N HIS A 879 -24.69 52.94 -72.46
CA HIS A 879 -25.05 53.64 -73.69
C HIS A 879 -26.57 53.78 -73.76
N THR A 880 -27.11 54.87 -73.21
CA THR A 880 -28.45 55.34 -73.56
C THR A 880 -28.33 56.19 -74.83
N GLN A 881 -28.60 55.58 -75.99
CA GLN A 881 -28.85 56.32 -77.23
C GLN A 881 -30.15 57.11 -77.09
N ALA A 882 -30.04 58.42 -76.87
CA ALA A 882 -31.10 59.38 -77.15
C ALA A 882 -30.83 60.02 -78.53
N LYS A 883 -31.71 59.73 -79.49
CA LYS A 883 -31.78 60.40 -80.79
C LYS A 883 -32.26 61.85 -80.63
N LEU A 884 -31.38 62.80 -80.94
CA LEU A 884 -31.63 64.12 -81.56
C LEU A 884 -30.27 64.48 -82.18
N GLY A 885 -30.09 64.60 -83.49
CA GLY A 885 -30.79 65.53 -84.36
C GLY A 885 -29.86 66.70 -84.65
N SER A 886 -29.13 66.60 -85.76
CA SER A 886 -28.48 67.66 -86.57
C SER A 886 -27.39 68.59 -85.99
N GLU A 887 -26.25 68.53 -86.71
CA GLU A 887 -25.44 69.64 -87.22
C GLU A 887 -24.25 70.21 -86.42
N ASP A 888 -23.15 70.29 -87.18
CA ASP A 888 -21.99 71.19 -87.12
C ASP A 888 -20.79 70.89 -86.19
N ALA A 889 -19.80 70.23 -86.83
CA ALA A 889 -18.44 70.71 -87.06
C ALA A 889 -17.80 71.70 -86.05
N ALA A 890 -16.69 71.25 -85.43
CA ALA A 890 -15.39 71.94 -85.32
C ALA A 890 -14.64 71.47 -84.05
N THR A 891 -13.59 70.65 -84.20
CA THR A 891 -12.16 71.01 -84.11
C THR A 891 -11.59 71.31 -82.70
N TRP A 892 -10.46 70.64 -82.43
CA TRP A 892 -9.33 70.96 -81.53
C TRP A 892 -9.33 70.54 -80.03
N THR A 893 -8.52 69.50 -79.76
CA THR A 893 -7.45 69.37 -78.74
C THR A 893 -7.66 69.86 -77.31
N PHE A 894 -7.48 68.94 -76.34
CA PHE A 894 -6.20 68.73 -75.62
C PHE A 894 -6.02 67.25 -75.28
#